data_AF-A0AA36N1G6-F1
#
_entry.id   AF-A0AA36N1G6-F1
#
_cell.length_a   1.000
_cell.length_b   1.000
_cell.length_c   1.000
_cell.angle_alpha   90.00
_cell.angle_beta   90.00
_cell.angle_gamma   90.00
#
_symmetry.space_group_name_H-M   'P 1'
#
loop_
_entity.id
_entity.type
_entity.pdbx_description
1 polymer ?
#
loop_
_entity_poly.entity_id
_entity_poly.type
_entity_poly.pdbx_seq_one_letter_code
_entity_poly.pdbx_strand_id
1 'polypeptide(L)'
;MYQETCRNFIRWNRFVSMSAEELLQCSDALELAHSGEVAMFASLADGIEAHTLPAVVIGSGHASLWHKCHALVHGMWLETGTPAQLQRFTEDIFAFVTDQGVECALHKIPPLTLATFLPHLAFNGNEFEHDWAPLAEAQPAAQTQVDFRGSLGIPGLLHILHNSSLDIAKSMRCFDDLITKMGHLSRLLRRRDPRSRLLETCFSDPIGRHFHQEINAFSAKLVPGRWGSIAFCVLELCKLERILRHGWDLAKYRRTVAPAGVYEGGVDVAVVNDAVTDPIFWGQLKMFEHLALCIQAALTWAESCPCHGHLLRKPWAEHIGSRIKAAWEKCPLRSCRGPELATGDFGEVLEELTQISAAALLTSLPGDISGSSRAELLQEFDRGRAHLVFAVSLRLQHWGTAPWVIFGCAHSEADKSKRCLRLCLDTPSDHRLFAQLQSTPIKEEAEQCIAGRPLCELGNLAVFLGKLFFCPISERPVEGEHAQIHKRILLARNHSVQYVSLSRRIKEIQRGISKDPDLLCKLASFAESAHSPGLALKAVGLQHHPATASIQSYKDPLHAKIIYHADPATLYRPEPGWGNLPPPPMPPTAPRPALPDASGQLEALLTDLGHRGPAALALPSTSAGEGPQARRGAREVVAHGLEQEIAVIPGDGLLKRHIIRALPSLLELSACESGNVLAIPMPPSAANALTSLHICAADVQETPDVKQFVHNGQVFLQLIRKGVGDVVRPNKATFARNDWAVMLLRVTSAGPDSAELHVSPVESASSAGFVLSLEALPTQVLKDTKIWALQPDMCSQLCFPDSVPLSHVQYYSQTLTEKLLSSRGFQLSGTDPDFQVLLKSLRLLEKTEMVRKEGDAWTLTEAGRRSVTVGHRLSDCKPLVVVRDPEQPVNEMELFDLLLRLENSGWQAQAVASKKSPAASTCYLHAESPKIWYYVQGREDDVCKEYFQCLLTASEHCKPVPHLKNVAAYMELLGRSRNTTKRKSDICFLQDEELWSVPKIAKPERKQRCVADAPGAEVAEFFEEDTVVQAIEEMLDESVSEGGSDAEQPLQNLQVESHSESESETSSSSTSSDSSGSSASGDSDAAARPAPAALAGTGIRHKRDRGQSQMYGLCRITPTKTGFQMTCAHPDHHTSTASCTKSRSSAIGGADTALRLLKAWAILGRDATSKEQHQQQIWKQVLRSYNDGTLASEEELDLNPVCGYPGS
;
A
#
# COMPACT_ATOMS: atom_id res chain seq x y z
N MET A 1 -11.38 -5.04 40.07
CA MET A 1 -11.85 -5.33 38.70
C MET A 1 -10.72 -5.87 37.83
N TYR A 2 -9.74 -5.06 37.40
CA TYR A 2 -8.62 -5.52 36.55
C TYR A 2 -7.93 -6.83 37.02
N GLN A 3 -7.55 -6.91 38.30
CA GLN A 3 -6.96 -8.13 38.87
C GLN A 3 -7.87 -9.36 38.78
N GLU A 4 -9.19 -9.18 38.91
CA GLU A 4 -10.17 -10.27 38.83
C GLU A 4 -10.37 -10.72 37.39
N THR A 5 -10.40 -9.77 36.44
CA THR A 5 -10.38 -10.05 34.99
C THR A 5 -9.15 -10.90 34.62
N CYS A 6 -7.97 -10.55 35.14
CA CYS A 6 -6.75 -11.34 34.93
C CYS A 6 -6.83 -12.74 35.59
N ARG A 7 -7.50 -12.91 36.72
CA ARG A 7 -7.69 -14.24 37.35
C ARG A 7 -8.69 -15.12 36.61
N ASN A 8 -9.80 -14.54 36.13
CA ASN A 8 -10.77 -15.26 35.30
C ASN A 8 -10.12 -15.78 34.02
N PHE A 9 -9.18 -15.01 33.45
CA PHE A 9 -8.34 -15.47 32.35
C PHE A 9 -7.51 -16.72 32.70
N ILE A 10 -6.90 -16.81 33.88
CA ILE A 10 -6.12 -18.01 34.27
C ILE A 10 -7.01 -19.25 34.32
N ARG A 11 -8.23 -19.11 34.86
CA ARG A 11 -9.21 -20.21 34.89
C ARG A 11 -9.57 -20.67 33.48
N TRP A 12 -9.67 -19.71 32.56
CA TRP A 12 -9.99 -19.96 31.17
C TRP A 12 -8.86 -20.61 30.36
N ASN A 13 -7.59 -20.33 30.66
CA ASN A 13 -6.47 -20.96 29.94
C ASN A 13 -6.53 -22.50 30.02
N ARG A 14 -7.10 -23.04 31.11
CA ARG A 14 -7.39 -24.47 31.26
C ARG A 14 -8.43 -24.99 30.24
N PHE A 15 -9.40 -24.16 29.87
CA PHE A 15 -10.45 -24.50 28.90
C PHE A 15 -9.93 -24.45 27.46
N VAL A 16 -9.12 -23.43 27.12
CA VAL A 16 -8.47 -23.30 25.80
C VAL A 16 -7.50 -24.44 25.49
N SER A 17 -7.02 -25.13 26.54
CA SER A 17 -6.14 -26.29 26.41
C SER A 17 -6.89 -27.59 26.05
N MET A 18 -8.22 -27.60 26.04
CA MET A 18 -9.00 -28.76 25.63
C MET A 18 -8.94 -28.95 24.11
N SER A 19 -8.73 -30.18 23.67
CA SER A 19 -8.76 -30.54 22.25
C SER A 19 -10.19 -30.49 21.69
N ALA A 20 -10.31 -30.29 20.37
CA ALA A 20 -11.60 -30.32 19.69
C ALA A 20 -12.33 -31.68 19.84
N GLU A 21 -11.56 -32.77 19.94
CA GLU A 21 -12.10 -34.12 20.17
C GLU A 21 -12.70 -34.28 21.58
N GLU A 22 -12.03 -33.72 22.61
CA GLU A 22 -12.56 -33.71 23.98
C GLU A 22 -13.85 -32.90 24.12
N LEU A 23 -13.99 -31.81 23.36
CA LEU A 23 -15.23 -31.01 23.33
C LEU A 23 -16.39 -31.76 22.66
N LEU A 24 -16.11 -32.55 21.61
CA LEU A 24 -17.14 -33.25 20.83
C LEU A 24 -17.67 -34.53 21.49
N GLN A 25 -16.85 -35.21 22.28
CA GLN A 25 -17.27 -36.45 22.96
C GLN A 25 -18.33 -36.21 24.05
N CYS A 26 -18.71 -34.97 24.31
CA CYS A 26 -19.46 -34.59 25.49
C CYS A 26 -20.52 -33.53 25.17
N SER A 27 -21.55 -33.89 24.39
CA SER A 27 -22.70 -33.02 24.03
C SER A 27 -23.26 -32.24 25.24
N ASP A 28 -23.54 -32.93 26.34
CA ASP A 28 -24.09 -32.32 27.55
C ASP A 28 -23.05 -31.47 28.29
N ALA A 29 -21.77 -31.85 28.24
CA ALA A 29 -20.71 -31.02 28.78
C ALA A 29 -20.37 -29.84 27.87
N LEU A 30 -20.69 -29.88 26.57
CA LEU A 30 -20.56 -28.74 25.67
C LEU A 30 -21.58 -27.66 26.03
N GLU A 31 -22.82 -28.04 26.34
CA GLU A 31 -23.84 -27.09 26.82
C GLU A 31 -23.51 -26.55 28.22
N LEU A 32 -23.08 -27.42 29.15
CA LEU A 32 -22.68 -27.01 30.49
C LEU A 32 -21.42 -26.13 30.46
N ALA A 33 -20.41 -26.52 29.69
CA ALA A 33 -19.21 -25.72 29.45
C ALA A 33 -19.55 -24.40 28.77
N HIS A 34 -20.45 -24.42 27.77
CA HIS A 34 -20.92 -23.21 27.10
C HIS A 34 -21.62 -22.28 28.08
N SER A 35 -22.44 -22.78 29.01
CA SER A 35 -23.10 -21.93 30.01
C SER A 35 -22.10 -21.25 30.96
N GLY A 36 -21.11 -22.00 31.46
CA GLY A 36 -20.04 -21.45 32.29
C GLY A 36 -19.11 -20.49 31.53
N GLU A 37 -18.82 -20.82 30.27
CA GLU A 37 -18.04 -20.01 29.35
C GLU A 37 -18.77 -18.69 29.02
N VAL A 38 -20.07 -18.74 28.74
CA VAL A 38 -20.90 -17.55 28.48
C VAL A 38 -20.93 -16.63 29.70
N ALA A 39 -21.11 -17.18 30.90
CA ALA A 39 -21.09 -16.38 32.14
C ALA A 39 -19.72 -15.71 32.36
N MET A 40 -18.64 -16.44 32.09
CA MET A 40 -17.29 -15.90 32.18
C MET A 40 -17.00 -14.87 31.09
N PHE A 41 -17.50 -15.05 29.86
CA PHE A 41 -17.39 -14.05 28.80
C PHE A 41 -18.20 -12.80 29.09
N ALA A 42 -19.39 -12.93 29.66
CA ALA A 42 -20.13 -11.79 30.16
C ALA A 42 -19.28 -11.03 31.19
N SER A 43 -18.66 -11.73 32.14
CA SER A 43 -17.76 -11.13 33.12
C SER A 43 -16.52 -10.47 32.49
N LEU A 44 -15.88 -11.10 31.51
CA LEU A 44 -14.73 -10.51 30.80
C LEU A 44 -15.17 -9.30 29.96
N ALA A 45 -16.29 -9.39 29.25
CA ALA A 45 -16.86 -8.31 28.46
C ALA A 45 -17.30 -7.12 29.35
N ASP A 46 -17.72 -7.38 30.58
CA ASP A 46 -18.00 -6.35 31.56
C ASP A 46 -16.73 -5.70 32.12
N GLY A 47 -15.63 -6.46 32.19
CA GLY A 47 -14.32 -5.96 32.59
C GLY A 47 -13.51 -5.28 31.48
N ILE A 48 -13.93 -5.38 30.22
CA ILE A 48 -13.24 -4.84 29.04
C ILE A 48 -14.13 -3.79 28.38
N GLU A 49 -13.73 -2.54 28.52
CA GLU A 49 -14.47 -1.42 27.95
C GLU A 49 -13.81 -0.94 26.65
N ALA A 50 -14.55 -1.04 25.55
CA ALA A 50 -14.16 -0.41 24.29
C ALA A 50 -14.57 1.06 24.34
N HIS A 51 -13.59 1.94 24.54
CA HIS A 51 -13.79 3.38 24.63
C HIS A 51 -13.39 4.08 23.32
N THR A 52 -14.25 4.98 22.82
CA THR A 52 -13.97 5.76 21.61
C THR A 52 -13.72 7.22 21.96
N LEU A 53 -12.49 7.70 21.71
CA LEU A 53 -12.14 9.12 21.92
C LEU A 53 -12.99 10.06 21.05
N PRO A 54 -13.20 11.33 21.47
CA PRO A 54 -13.84 12.35 20.66
C PRO A 54 -13.10 12.52 19.33
N ALA A 55 -13.86 12.67 18.24
CA ALA A 55 -13.27 12.91 16.93
C ALA A 55 -12.63 14.31 16.88
N VAL A 56 -11.32 14.36 16.68
CA VAL A 56 -10.57 15.61 16.48
C VAL A 56 -10.14 15.69 15.02
N VAL A 57 -10.66 16.69 14.31
CA VAL A 57 -10.43 16.88 12.88
C VAL A 57 -9.06 17.49 12.65
N ILE A 58 -8.29 16.84 11.79
CA ILE A 58 -7.03 17.37 11.26
C ILE A 58 -7.35 18.00 9.90
N GLY A 59 -6.98 19.27 9.70
CA GLY A 59 -7.25 19.98 8.44
C GLY A 59 -6.68 19.26 7.22
N SER A 60 -7.35 19.38 6.07
CA SER A 60 -6.92 18.74 4.81
C SER A 60 -5.49 19.13 4.43
N GLY A 61 -4.65 18.16 4.05
CA GLY A 61 -3.25 18.38 3.67
C GLY A 61 -2.25 18.26 4.83
N HIS A 62 -2.73 18.23 6.08
CA HIS A 62 -1.90 18.03 7.26
C HIS A 62 -2.03 16.58 7.73
N ALA A 63 -1.10 15.73 7.31
CA ALA A 63 -1.13 14.29 7.61
C ALA A 63 0.17 13.78 8.23
N SER A 64 1.03 14.67 8.73
CA SER A 64 2.27 14.24 9.38
C SER A 64 2.01 13.67 10.78
N LEU A 65 3.00 12.96 11.29
CA LEU A 65 2.98 12.37 12.63
C LEU A 65 2.70 13.41 13.73
N TRP A 66 3.26 14.62 13.59
CA TRP A 66 3.04 15.72 14.53
C TRP A 66 1.55 16.07 14.67
N HIS A 67 0.87 16.26 13.54
CA HIS A 67 -0.55 16.61 13.53
C HIS A 67 -1.43 15.50 14.09
N LYS A 68 -1.11 14.23 13.77
CA LYS A 68 -1.85 13.07 14.30
C LYS A 68 -1.65 12.90 15.79
N CYS A 69 -0.43 13.05 16.29
CA CYS A 69 -0.13 13.05 17.71
C CYS A 69 -0.89 14.16 18.44
N HIS A 70 -0.88 15.38 17.88
CA HIS A 70 -1.61 16.50 18.48
C HIS A 70 -3.10 16.23 18.58
N ALA A 71 -3.72 15.76 17.49
CA ALA A 71 -5.14 15.42 17.50
C ALA A 71 -5.46 14.29 18.50
N LEU A 72 -4.59 13.28 18.60
CA LEU A 72 -4.74 12.18 19.55
C LEU A 72 -4.69 12.68 21.00
N VAL A 73 -3.64 13.43 21.37
CA VAL A 73 -3.45 13.97 22.72
C VAL A 73 -4.56 14.96 23.08
N HIS A 74 -4.99 15.79 22.12
CA HIS A 74 -6.14 16.67 22.32
C HIS A 74 -7.42 15.88 22.59
N GLY A 75 -7.67 14.79 21.85
CA GLY A 75 -8.78 13.88 22.11
C GLY A 75 -8.70 13.22 23.49
N MET A 76 -7.51 12.80 23.92
CA MET A 76 -7.28 12.26 25.27
C MET A 76 -7.47 13.31 26.36
N TRP A 77 -7.09 14.56 26.11
CA TRP A 77 -7.34 15.67 27.03
C TRP A 77 -8.84 15.89 27.26
N LEU A 78 -9.63 15.86 26.19
CA LEU A 78 -11.09 16.04 26.28
C LEU A 78 -11.77 14.99 27.17
N GLU A 79 -11.17 13.81 27.34
CA GLU A 79 -11.69 12.74 28.20
C GLU A 79 -11.07 12.79 29.62
N THR A 80 -9.78 13.13 29.73
CA THR A 80 -9.07 13.13 31.01
C THR A 80 -9.26 14.41 31.81
N GLY A 81 -9.49 15.55 31.18
CA GLY A 81 -9.83 16.84 31.79
C GLY A 81 -8.73 17.51 32.64
N THR A 82 -7.69 16.78 33.06
CA THR A 82 -6.59 17.31 33.88
C THR A 82 -5.22 16.85 33.40
N PRO A 83 -4.14 17.64 33.63
CA PRO A 83 -2.79 17.26 33.19
C PRO A 83 -2.30 15.96 33.83
N ALA A 84 -2.54 15.78 35.14
CA ALA A 84 -2.11 14.59 35.86
C ALA A 84 -2.82 13.31 35.35
N GLN A 85 -4.12 13.39 35.03
CA GLN A 85 -4.85 12.26 34.47
C GLN A 85 -4.42 11.97 33.03
N LEU A 86 -4.16 13.01 32.21
CA LEU A 86 -3.63 12.83 30.86
C LEU A 86 -2.27 12.11 30.88
N GLN A 87 -1.35 12.54 31.74
CA GLN A 87 -0.04 11.90 31.87
C GLN A 87 -0.18 10.42 32.25
N ARG A 88 -0.94 10.12 33.31
CA ARG A 88 -1.20 8.72 33.74
C ARG A 88 -1.82 7.91 32.61
N PHE A 89 -2.82 8.46 31.92
CA PHE A 89 -3.48 7.81 30.80
C PHE A 89 -2.49 7.46 29.68
N THR A 90 -1.62 8.41 29.29
CA THR A 90 -0.63 8.19 28.23
C THR A 90 0.45 7.18 28.65
N GLU A 91 0.85 7.20 29.92
CA GLU A 91 1.80 6.24 30.50
C GLU A 91 1.22 4.82 30.60
N ASP A 92 -0.09 4.66 30.77
CA ASP A 92 -0.73 3.34 30.91
C ASP A 92 -0.94 2.63 29.57
N ILE A 93 -0.89 3.36 28.45
CA ILE A 93 -0.94 2.77 27.10
C ILE A 93 0.31 1.91 26.90
N PHE A 94 0.11 0.64 26.54
CA PHE A 94 1.20 -0.32 26.35
C PHE A 94 1.35 -0.81 24.91
N ALA A 95 0.36 -0.57 24.06
CA ALA A 95 0.37 -0.99 22.67
C ALA A 95 -0.39 0.00 21.78
N PHE A 96 0.16 0.30 20.60
CA PHE A 96 -0.49 1.05 19.53
C PHE A 96 -0.69 0.15 18.32
N VAL A 97 -1.92 -0.33 18.11
CA VAL A 97 -2.27 -1.09 16.91
C VAL A 97 -2.72 -0.12 15.84
N THR A 98 -1.95 -0.03 14.76
CA THR A 98 -2.16 0.96 13.70
C THR A 98 -2.00 0.32 12.34
N ASP A 99 -2.54 0.97 11.32
CA ASP A 99 -2.11 0.67 9.96
C ASP A 99 -0.62 1.02 9.77
N GLN A 100 -0.03 0.59 8.65
CA GLN A 100 1.36 0.92 8.34
C GLN A 100 1.54 2.36 7.80
N GLY A 101 0.63 3.28 8.19
CA GLY A 101 0.69 4.71 7.91
C GLY A 101 1.71 5.45 8.77
N VAL A 102 1.58 6.77 8.88
CA VAL A 102 2.49 7.57 9.72
C VAL A 102 2.26 7.35 11.22
N GLU A 103 1.05 6.94 11.59
CA GLU A 103 0.57 6.65 12.94
C GLU A 103 1.30 5.48 13.58
N CYS A 104 1.91 4.59 12.78
CA CYS A 104 2.77 3.53 13.31
C CYS A 104 3.95 4.06 14.13
N ALA A 105 4.31 5.34 13.99
CA ALA A 105 5.39 5.99 14.73
C ALA A 105 4.92 6.72 16.01
N LEU A 106 3.63 6.67 16.39
CA LEU A 106 3.13 7.36 17.60
C LEU A 106 3.88 6.95 18.88
N HIS A 107 4.16 5.65 19.04
CA HIS A 107 4.92 5.11 20.16
C HIS A 107 6.39 5.58 20.22
N LYS A 108 6.93 6.13 19.12
CA LYS A 108 8.32 6.61 19.02
C LYS A 108 8.48 8.09 19.36
N ILE A 109 7.37 8.78 19.59
CA ILE A 109 7.40 10.20 19.87
C ILE A 109 8.10 10.41 21.23
N PRO A 110 9.10 11.30 21.30
CA PRO A 110 9.77 11.59 22.57
C PRO A 110 8.78 12.23 23.55
N PRO A 111 9.03 12.16 24.87
CA PRO A 111 8.16 12.80 25.86
C PRO A 111 7.96 14.28 25.53
N LEU A 112 6.72 14.72 25.59
CA LEU A 112 6.33 16.08 25.28
C LEU A 112 5.82 16.76 26.54
N THR A 113 6.41 17.89 26.90
CA THR A 113 5.83 18.74 27.95
C THR A 113 4.51 19.33 27.46
N LEU A 114 3.44 19.16 28.24
CA LEU A 114 2.11 19.63 27.87
C LEU A 114 2.10 21.14 27.58
N ALA A 115 2.86 21.94 28.35
CA ALA A 115 3.00 23.38 28.12
C ALA A 115 3.64 23.75 26.78
N THR A 116 4.50 22.91 26.23
CA THR A 116 5.11 23.14 24.91
C THR A 116 4.16 22.70 23.79
N PHE A 117 3.46 21.59 24.02
CA PHE A 117 2.66 20.90 23.02
C PHE A 117 1.25 21.48 22.87
N LEU A 118 0.60 21.77 24.00
CA LEU A 118 -0.73 22.38 24.14
C LEU A 118 -0.63 23.58 25.10
N PRO A 119 0.03 24.68 24.69
CA PRO A 119 0.36 25.80 25.58
C PRO A 119 -0.85 26.46 26.22
N HIS A 120 -2.01 26.36 25.57
CA HIS A 120 -3.26 26.92 26.07
C HIS A 120 -3.87 26.13 27.24
N LEU A 121 -3.44 24.88 27.44
CA LEU A 121 -3.83 24.05 28.58
C LEU A 121 -2.96 24.29 29.81
N ALA A 122 -1.81 24.94 29.65
CA ALA A 122 -0.85 25.16 30.75
C ALA A 122 -1.13 26.39 31.61
N PHE A 123 -2.31 27.01 31.45
CA PHE A 123 -2.67 28.21 32.21
C PHE A 123 -3.09 27.83 33.63
N ASN A 124 -2.20 28.04 34.60
CA ASN A 124 -2.47 27.80 36.03
C ASN A 124 -3.54 28.80 36.52
N GLY A 125 -4.73 28.30 36.84
CA GLY A 125 -5.90 29.06 37.27
C GLY A 125 -5.82 29.72 38.66
N ASN A 126 -4.66 30.26 39.06
CA ASN A 126 -4.51 30.89 40.38
C ASN A 126 -5.22 32.25 40.55
N GLU A 127 -5.92 32.78 39.54
CA GLU A 127 -6.51 34.14 39.63
C GLU A 127 -8.05 34.21 39.62
N PHE A 128 -8.79 33.10 39.51
CA PHE A 128 -10.26 33.16 39.55
C PHE A 128 -10.87 32.06 40.42
N GLU A 129 -11.28 32.44 41.64
CA GLU A 129 -12.21 31.71 42.50
C GLU A 129 -13.52 31.45 41.73
N HIS A 130 -13.72 30.23 41.24
CA HIS A 130 -15.02 29.78 40.76
C HIS A 130 -15.40 28.48 41.47
N ASP A 131 -16.44 28.58 42.31
CA ASP A 131 -16.96 27.58 43.28
C ASP A 131 -17.40 26.21 42.75
N TRP A 132 -17.16 25.86 41.48
CA TRP A 132 -17.82 24.72 40.83
C TRP A 132 -16.93 23.51 40.55
N ALA A 133 -15.66 23.50 40.98
CA ALA A 133 -14.83 22.30 40.93
C ALA A 133 -14.02 22.16 42.24
N PRO A 134 -14.02 20.97 42.89
CA PRO A 134 -13.16 20.74 44.04
C PRO A 134 -11.71 20.98 43.63
N LEU A 135 -11.02 21.84 44.39
CA LEU A 135 -9.60 22.16 44.24
C LEU A 135 -8.77 20.88 44.50
N ALA A 136 -8.61 20.05 43.47
CA ALA A 136 -7.56 19.04 43.46
C ALA A 136 -6.22 19.79 43.45
N GLU A 137 -5.29 19.39 44.32
CA GLU A 137 -3.93 19.95 44.37
C GLU A 137 -3.31 19.94 42.96
N ALA A 138 -3.28 21.11 42.32
CA ALA A 138 -2.90 21.21 40.93
C ALA A 138 -1.38 21.00 40.79
N GLN A 139 -0.98 19.83 40.29
CA GLN A 139 0.35 19.71 39.69
C GLN A 139 0.46 20.76 38.59
N PRO A 140 1.52 21.59 38.59
CA PRO A 140 1.66 22.62 37.57
C PRO A 140 1.78 21.95 36.20
N ALA A 141 0.89 22.31 35.27
CA ALA A 141 0.84 21.79 33.90
C ALA A 141 2.19 21.94 33.14
N ALA A 142 3.09 22.79 33.63
CA ALA A 142 4.46 22.96 33.16
C ALA A 142 5.35 21.72 33.34
N GLN A 143 5.04 20.79 34.25
CA GLN A 143 5.82 19.58 34.51
C GLN A 143 5.20 18.31 33.91
N THR A 144 3.93 18.36 33.53
CA THR A 144 3.22 17.22 32.95
C THR A 144 3.83 16.83 31.61
N GLN A 145 4.14 15.55 31.45
CA GLN A 145 4.65 14.98 30.21
C GLN A 145 3.63 14.03 29.60
N VAL A 146 3.48 14.12 28.29
CA VAL A 146 2.85 13.09 27.45
C VAL A 146 3.96 12.16 26.99
N ASP A 147 3.95 10.92 27.46
CA ASP A 147 5.00 9.94 27.16
C ASP A 147 4.40 8.61 26.67
N PHE A 148 4.70 8.27 25.41
CA PHE A 148 4.28 7.01 24.80
C PHE A 148 5.40 5.95 24.75
N ARG A 149 6.60 6.23 25.26
CA ARG A 149 7.75 5.29 25.18
C ARG A 149 7.54 3.98 25.95
N GLY A 150 6.56 3.95 26.86
CA GLY A 150 6.13 2.72 27.54
C GLY A 150 5.31 1.77 26.66
N SER A 151 4.92 2.22 25.47
CA SER A 151 4.07 1.49 24.53
C SER A 151 4.86 0.90 23.35
N LEU A 152 4.35 -0.19 22.80
CA LEU A 152 4.88 -0.82 21.59
C LEU A 152 4.02 -0.52 20.36
N GLY A 153 4.65 -0.17 19.25
CA GLY A 153 3.97 -0.11 17.96
C GLY A 153 3.67 -1.50 17.45
N ILE A 154 2.39 -1.81 17.25
CA ILE A 154 1.91 -3.07 16.70
C ILE A 154 1.45 -2.80 15.27
N PRO A 155 2.19 -3.27 14.25
CA PRO A 155 1.75 -3.13 12.87
C PRO A 155 0.53 -4.03 12.64
N GLY A 156 -0.58 -3.43 12.20
CA GLY A 156 -1.82 -4.15 11.93
C GLY A 156 -1.62 -5.29 10.94
N LEU A 157 -1.98 -6.51 11.36
CA LEU A 157 -1.76 -7.72 10.58
C LEU A 157 -2.61 -7.73 9.30
N LEU A 158 -3.78 -7.08 9.31
CA LEU A 158 -4.62 -7.01 8.11
C LEU A 158 -3.96 -6.18 7.01
N HIS A 159 -3.34 -5.06 7.35
CA HIS A 159 -2.55 -4.25 6.43
C HIS A 159 -1.28 -4.97 5.98
N ILE A 160 -0.60 -5.72 6.86
CA ILE A 160 0.51 -6.58 6.46
C ILE A 160 0.05 -7.56 5.37
N LEU A 161 -1.04 -8.28 5.61
CA LEU A 161 -1.59 -9.24 4.65
C LEU A 161 -2.07 -8.57 3.36
N HIS A 162 -2.74 -7.42 3.48
CA HIS A 162 -3.19 -6.65 2.32
C HIS A 162 -2.01 -6.21 1.46
N ASN A 163 -0.99 -5.61 2.07
CA ASN A 163 0.19 -5.13 1.35
C ASN A 163 0.98 -6.29 0.73
N SER A 164 1.14 -7.41 1.43
CA SER A 164 1.75 -8.62 0.88
C SER A 164 0.95 -9.17 -0.31
N SER A 165 -0.39 -9.05 -0.28
CA SER A 165 -1.24 -9.50 -1.39
C SER A 165 -1.19 -8.59 -2.64
N LEU A 166 -0.88 -7.30 -2.48
CA LEU A 166 -0.78 -6.36 -3.61
C LEU A 166 0.43 -6.67 -4.51
N ASP A 167 1.50 -7.20 -3.93
CA ASP A 167 2.74 -7.51 -4.64
C ASP A 167 2.75 -8.92 -5.28
N ILE A 168 1.78 -9.78 -4.95
CA ILE A 168 1.57 -11.08 -5.65
C ILE A 168 1.41 -10.88 -7.15
N ALA A 169 0.74 -9.79 -7.55
CA ALA A 169 0.59 -9.42 -8.96
C ALA A 169 1.92 -9.32 -9.72
N LYS A 170 2.98 -8.91 -9.02
CA LYS A 170 4.31 -8.71 -9.61
C LYS A 170 5.12 -10.00 -9.69
N SER A 171 4.79 -11.02 -8.90
CA SER A 171 5.51 -12.30 -8.89
C SER A 171 4.95 -13.34 -9.86
N MET A 172 3.72 -13.14 -10.35
CA MET A 172 3.01 -14.07 -11.23
C MET A 172 2.99 -13.56 -12.67
N ARG A 173 3.33 -14.43 -13.64
CA ARG A 173 3.39 -14.06 -15.07
C ARG A 173 1.99 -13.96 -15.68
N CYS A 174 1.05 -14.76 -15.20
CA CYS A 174 -0.31 -14.81 -15.74
C CYS A 174 -1.25 -13.71 -15.21
N PHE A 175 -0.81 -12.89 -14.25
CA PHE A 175 -1.69 -11.96 -13.53
C PHE A 175 -2.40 -10.96 -14.45
N ASP A 176 -1.66 -10.24 -15.30
CA ASP A 176 -2.24 -9.16 -16.12
C ASP A 176 -3.27 -9.68 -17.16
N ASP A 177 -2.98 -10.83 -17.79
CA ASP A 177 -3.90 -11.48 -18.74
C ASP A 177 -5.17 -11.95 -18.02
N LEU A 178 -5.00 -12.65 -16.89
CA LEU A 178 -6.11 -13.14 -16.09
C LEU A 178 -7.03 -12.00 -15.63
N ILE A 179 -6.46 -10.93 -15.05
CA ILE A 179 -7.23 -9.77 -14.56
C ILE A 179 -7.94 -9.05 -15.71
N THR A 180 -7.33 -8.99 -16.88
CA THR A 180 -7.97 -8.45 -18.09
C THR A 180 -9.20 -9.30 -18.45
N LYS A 181 -9.02 -10.61 -18.65
CA LYS A 181 -10.11 -11.55 -18.97
C LYS A 181 -11.23 -11.52 -17.93
N MET A 182 -10.90 -11.59 -16.63
CA MET A 182 -11.85 -11.45 -15.53
C MET A 182 -12.59 -10.11 -15.56
N GLY A 183 -11.90 -9.01 -15.87
CA GLY A 183 -12.50 -7.68 -15.94
C GLY A 183 -13.55 -7.56 -17.04
N HIS A 184 -13.36 -8.28 -18.15
CA HIS A 184 -14.35 -8.39 -19.23
C HIS A 184 -15.54 -9.26 -18.81
N LEU A 185 -15.30 -10.43 -18.23
CA LEU A 185 -16.34 -11.32 -17.71
C LEU A 185 -17.19 -10.68 -16.61
N SER A 186 -16.58 -10.06 -15.60
CA SER A 186 -17.27 -9.33 -14.54
C SER A 186 -18.19 -8.25 -15.10
N ARG A 187 -17.79 -7.53 -16.16
CA ARG A 187 -18.64 -6.51 -16.79
C ARG A 187 -19.76 -7.09 -17.63
N LEU A 188 -19.53 -8.22 -18.31
CA LEU A 188 -20.57 -8.96 -19.02
C LEU A 188 -21.68 -9.36 -18.03
N LEU A 189 -21.31 -9.97 -16.91
CA LEU A 189 -22.24 -10.53 -15.93
C LEU A 189 -22.93 -9.47 -15.07
N ARG A 190 -22.26 -8.34 -14.78
CA ARG A 190 -22.82 -7.33 -13.86
C ARG A 190 -23.67 -6.26 -14.53
N ARG A 191 -23.47 -5.99 -15.83
CA ARG A 191 -24.22 -4.94 -16.54
C ARG A 191 -25.51 -5.50 -17.11
N ARG A 192 -26.60 -4.75 -16.94
CA ARG A 192 -27.94 -5.16 -17.33
C ARG A 192 -28.03 -5.61 -18.79
N ASP A 193 -27.58 -4.78 -19.73
CA ASP A 193 -27.76 -5.06 -21.17
C ASP A 193 -26.99 -6.30 -21.64
N PRO A 194 -25.66 -6.43 -21.44
CA PRO A 194 -24.94 -7.63 -21.84
C PRO A 194 -25.38 -8.89 -21.08
N ARG A 195 -25.77 -8.78 -19.80
CA ARG A 195 -26.31 -9.91 -19.05
C ARG A 195 -27.66 -10.36 -19.60
N SER A 196 -28.60 -9.44 -19.83
CA SER A 196 -29.94 -9.78 -20.35
C SER A 196 -29.80 -10.46 -21.71
N ARG A 197 -28.92 -9.94 -22.57
CA ARG A 197 -28.59 -10.57 -23.85
C ARG A 197 -28.01 -11.97 -23.67
N LEU A 198 -27.03 -12.16 -22.78
CA LEU A 198 -26.47 -13.48 -22.48
C LEU A 198 -27.58 -14.48 -22.13
N LEU A 199 -28.51 -14.07 -21.26
CA LEU A 199 -29.64 -14.90 -20.83
C LEU A 199 -30.63 -15.20 -21.98
N GLU A 200 -30.96 -14.19 -22.77
CA GLU A 200 -31.92 -14.29 -23.89
C GLU A 200 -31.37 -15.01 -25.12
N THR A 201 -30.05 -15.06 -25.31
CA THR A 201 -29.44 -15.73 -26.47
C THR A 201 -28.82 -17.06 -26.08
N CYS A 202 -27.85 -17.05 -25.18
CA CYS A 202 -27.00 -18.19 -24.88
C CYS A 202 -27.69 -19.18 -23.93
N PHE A 203 -28.53 -18.67 -23.02
CA PHE A 203 -29.28 -19.46 -22.03
C PHE A 203 -30.80 -19.44 -22.29
N SER A 204 -31.20 -19.40 -23.56
CA SER A 204 -32.60 -19.31 -23.96
C SER A 204 -33.33 -20.66 -23.97
N ASP A 205 -32.57 -21.75 -24.05
CA ASP A 205 -33.07 -23.12 -24.01
C ASP A 205 -33.58 -23.51 -22.62
N PRO A 206 -34.38 -24.58 -22.50
CA PRO A 206 -34.98 -24.97 -21.22
C PRO A 206 -33.96 -25.23 -20.10
N ILE A 207 -32.80 -25.82 -20.41
CA ILE A 207 -31.75 -26.09 -19.42
C ILE A 207 -31.08 -24.77 -19.03
N GLY A 208 -30.72 -23.95 -20.01
CA GLY A 208 -30.11 -22.64 -19.78
C GLY A 208 -30.95 -21.74 -18.85
N ARG A 209 -32.27 -21.78 -18.95
CA ARG A 209 -33.19 -21.01 -18.08
C ARG A 209 -33.08 -21.36 -16.60
N HIS A 210 -32.75 -22.61 -16.26
CA HIS A 210 -32.53 -23.00 -14.87
C HIS A 210 -31.34 -22.27 -14.22
N PHE A 211 -30.36 -21.83 -15.02
CA PHE A 211 -29.18 -21.11 -14.52
C PHE A 211 -29.33 -19.59 -14.46
N HIS A 212 -30.51 -19.05 -14.81
CA HIS A 212 -30.73 -17.60 -14.82
C HIS A 212 -30.60 -17.00 -13.41
N GLN A 213 -31.00 -17.73 -12.37
CA GLN A 213 -30.93 -17.25 -10.99
C GLN A 213 -29.48 -17.03 -10.54
N GLU A 214 -28.60 -18.01 -10.79
CA GLU A 214 -27.18 -17.97 -10.42
C GLU A 214 -26.43 -16.89 -11.20
N ILE A 215 -26.71 -16.72 -12.50
CA ILE A 215 -26.11 -15.64 -13.30
C ILE A 215 -26.59 -14.27 -12.82
N ASN A 216 -27.88 -14.14 -12.47
CA ASN A 216 -28.42 -12.87 -11.96
C ASN A 216 -27.91 -12.53 -10.56
N ALA A 217 -27.58 -13.53 -9.74
CA ALA A 217 -27.00 -13.36 -8.41
C ALA A 217 -25.55 -12.83 -8.45
N PHE A 218 -24.85 -12.97 -9.58
CA PHE A 218 -23.49 -12.46 -9.72
C PHE A 218 -23.43 -10.93 -9.56
N SER A 219 -22.65 -10.48 -8.57
CA SER A 219 -22.52 -9.06 -8.22
C SER A 219 -21.07 -8.57 -8.16
N ALA A 220 -20.08 -9.44 -8.36
CA ALA A 220 -18.68 -9.08 -8.19
C ALA A 220 -18.22 -8.00 -9.16
N LYS A 221 -17.67 -6.92 -8.62
CA LYS A 221 -16.98 -5.85 -9.35
C LYS A 221 -15.48 -6.04 -9.19
N LEU A 222 -14.79 -6.24 -10.30
CA LEU A 222 -13.33 -6.28 -10.34
C LEU A 222 -12.72 -4.87 -10.31
N VAL A 223 -11.77 -4.66 -9.41
CA VAL A 223 -10.90 -3.48 -9.28
C VAL A 223 -9.46 -3.99 -9.26
N PRO A 224 -8.71 -3.89 -10.38
CA PRO A 224 -7.38 -4.52 -10.54
C PRO A 224 -6.35 -4.19 -9.46
N GLY A 225 -6.46 -3.02 -8.81
CA GLY A 225 -5.55 -2.61 -7.74
C GLY A 225 -5.94 -3.04 -6.33
N ARG A 226 -7.03 -3.80 -6.14
CA ARG A 226 -7.51 -4.18 -4.80
C ARG A 226 -7.70 -5.68 -4.69
N TRP A 227 -6.78 -6.35 -4.01
CA TRP A 227 -6.81 -7.82 -3.86
C TRP A 227 -8.16 -8.37 -3.38
N GLY A 228 -8.79 -7.74 -2.38
CA GLY A 228 -10.11 -8.20 -1.90
C GLY A 228 -11.20 -8.21 -2.98
N SER A 229 -11.12 -7.30 -3.96
CA SER A 229 -12.03 -7.28 -5.11
C SER A 229 -11.69 -8.37 -6.13
N ILE A 230 -10.40 -8.67 -6.32
CA ILE A 230 -9.92 -9.78 -7.15
C ILE A 230 -10.39 -11.10 -6.54
N ALA A 231 -10.05 -11.36 -5.28
CA ALA A 231 -10.43 -12.57 -4.54
C ALA A 231 -11.95 -12.81 -4.59
N PHE A 232 -12.76 -11.79 -4.28
CA PHE A 232 -14.22 -11.92 -4.38
C PHE A 232 -14.68 -12.26 -5.79
N CYS A 233 -14.12 -11.63 -6.83
CA CYS A 233 -14.47 -11.92 -8.21
C CYS A 233 -14.03 -13.32 -8.66
N VAL A 234 -12.87 -13.82 -8.21
CA VAL A 234 -12.40 -15.18 -8.49
C VAL A 234 -13.38 -16.19 -7.89
N LEU A 235 -13.70 -16.07 -6.60
CA LEU A 235 -14.59 -16.99 -5.91
C LEU A 235 -15.99 -17.03 -6.55
N GLU A 236 -16.53 -15.87 -6.96
CA GLU A 236 -17.83 -15.80 -7.64
C GLU A 236 -17.78 -16.38 -9.07
N LEU A 237 -16.69 -16.16 -9.82
CA LEU A 237 -16.53 -16.73 -11.17
C LEU A 237 -16.34 -18.25 -11.13
N CYS A 238 -15.60 -18.77 -10.16
CA CYS A 238 -15.40 -20.21 -9.98
C CYS A 238 -16.71 -20.97 -9.73
N LYS A 239 -17.71 -20.34 -9.10
CA LYS A 239 -19.07 -20.92 -8.94
C LYS A 239 -19.82 -21.02 -10.27
N LEU A 240 -19.50 -20.15 -11.24
CA LEU A 240 -20.18 -20.07 -12.54
C LEU A 240 -19.46 -20.82 -13.66
N GLU A 241 -18.30 -21.44 -13.41
CA GLU A 241 -17.49 -22.12 -14.43
C GLU A 241 -18.31 -23.08 -15.29
N ARG A 242 -18.97 -24.06 -14.66
CA ARG A 242 -19.75 -25.08 -15.37
C ARG A 242 -20.93 -24.48 -16.14
N ILE A 243 -21.60 -23.48 -15.54
CA ILE A 243 -22.75 -22.80 -16.12
C ILE A 243 -22.31 -22.04 -17.39
N LEU A 244 -21.25 -21.24 -17.29
CA LEU A 244 -20.76 -20.42 -18.39
C LEU A 244 -20.18 -21.28 -19.51
N ARG A 245 -19.39 -22.33 -19.20
CA ARG A 245 -18.86 -23.25 -20.21
C ARG A 245 -19.97 -24.03 -20.92
N HIS A 246 -21.07 -24.33 -20.23
CA HIS A 246 -22.22 -25.03 -20.82
C HIS A 246 -23.03 -24.13 -21.76
N GLY A 247 -23.44 -22.94 -21.30
CA GLY A 247 -24.37 -22.09 -22.05
C GLY A 247 -23.72 -21.13 -23.06
N TRP A 248 -22.45 -20.79 -22.90
CA TRP A 248 -21.80 -19.78 -23.74
C TRP A 248 -21.66 -20.23 -25.21
N ASP A 249 -22.17 -19.40 -26.12
CA ASP A 249 -22.03 -19.57 -27.56
C ASP A 249 -21.85 -18.19 -28.21
N LEU A 250 -20.66 -17.95 -28.75
CA LEU A 250 -20.29 -16.68 -29.38
C LEU A 250 -21.19 -16.32 -30.56
N ALA A 251 -21.59 -17.32 -31.36
CA ALA A 251 -22.45 -17.09 -32.51
C ALA A 251 -23.85 -16.70 -32.07
N LYS A 252 -24.43 -17.37 -31.05
CA LYS A 252 -25.72 -16.99 -30.48
C LYS A 252 -25.68 -15.59 -29.87
N TYR A 253 -24.65 -15.25 -29.11
CA TYR A 253 -24.51 -13.93 -28.49
C TYR A 253 -24.43 -12.79 -29.52
N ARG A 254 -23.78 -13.03 -30.67
CA ARG A 254 -23.62 -12.03 -31.74
C ARG A 254 -24.85 -11.87 -32.64
N ARG A 255 -25.76 -12.85 -32.72
CA ARG A 255 -26.93 -12.80 -33.63
C ARG A 255 -27.86 -11.61 -33.39
N THR A 256 -27.88 -11.06 -32.19
CA THR A 256 -28.77 -9.94 -31.82
C THR A 256 -28.13 -8.55 -31.99
N VAL A 257 -26.91 -8.48 -32.53
CA VAL A 257 -26.15 -7.22 -32.66
C VAL A 257 -25.93 -6.87 -34.13
N ALA A 258 -26.16 -5.60 -34.46
CA ALA A 258 -25.80 -5.04 -35.78
C ALA A 258 -24.28 -5.21 -36.05
N PRO A 259 -23.85 -5.32 -37.32
CA PRO A 259 -22.51 -5.78 -37.67
C PRO A 259 -21.35 -4.96 -37.09
N ALA A 260 -20.23 -5.65 -36.89
CA ALA A 260 -19.07 -5.37 -36.05
C ALA A 260 -18.49 -3.94 -36.09
N GLY A 261 -18.14 -3.42 -34.89
CA GLY A 261 -17.31 -2.22 -34.73
C GLY A 261 -17.56 -1.41 -33.46
N VAL A 262 -18.67 -1.66 -32.74
CA VAL A 262 -19.05 -0.87 -31.56
C VAL A 262 -18.61 -1.60 -30.28
N TYR A 263 -17.73 -0.97 -29.50
CA TYR A 263 -17.43 -1.36 -28.12
C TYR A 263 -18.69 -1.18 -27.26
N GLU A 264 -19.60 -2.15 -27.27
CA GLU A 264 -20.85 -2.09 -26.52
C GLU A 264 -20.58 -2.20 -25.02
N GLY A 265 -20.83 -1.09 -24.30
CA GLY A 265 -20.61 -1.04 -22.85
C GLY A 265 -19.15 -1.30 -22.44
N GLY A 266 -18.19 -1.19 -23.35
CA GLY A 266 -16.78 -1.51 -23.08
C GLY A 266 -16.48 -3.00 -22.88
N VAL A 267 -17.44 -3.92 -23.02
CA VAL A 267 -17.16 -5.36 -22.95
C VAL A 267 -16.64 -5.82 -24.31
N ASP A 268 -15.37 -6.21 -24.36
CA ASP A 268 -14.83 -6.96 -25.51
C ASP A 268 -15.29 -8.43 -25.43
N VAL A 269 -16.15 -8.82 -26.36
CA VAL A 269 -16.78 -10.15 -26.43
C VAL A 269 -15.78 -11.21 -26.91
N ALA A 270 -14.74 -10.84 -27.68
CA ALA A 270 -13.71 -11.78 -28.10
C ALA A 270 -12.90 -12.23 -26.88
N VAL A 271 -12.46 -11.28 -26.05
CA VAL A 271 -11.76 -11.57 -24.79
C VAL A 271 -12.62 -12.45 -23.86
N VAL A 272 -13.93 -12.20 -23.79
CA VAL A 272 -14.83 -13.08 -23.01
C VAL A 272 -14.89 -14.47 -23.60
N ASN A 273 -15.03 -14.60 -24.91
CA ASN A 273 -15.05 -15.92 -25.56
C ASN A 273 -13.79 -16.71 -25.27
N ASP A 274 -12.63 -16.07 -25.43
CA ASP A 274 -11.33 -16.68 -25.17
C ASP A 274 -11.25 -17.12 -23.71
N ALA A 275 -11.66 -16.28 -22.76
CA ALA A 275 -11.71 -16.64 -21.35
C ALA A 275 -12.64 -17.83 -21.05
N VAL A 276 -13.88 -17.81 -21.54
CA VAL A 276 -14.86 -18.87 -21.23
C VAL A 276 -14.45 -20.21 -21.84
N THR A 277 -13.85 -20.20 -23.03
CA THR A 277 -13.53 -21.43 -23.77
C THR A 277 -12.14 -21.99 -23.46
N ASP A 278 -11.23 -21.19 -22.91
CA ASP A 278 -9.87 -21.59 -22.57
C ASP A 278 -9.79 -22.37 -21.24
N PRO A 279 -9.43 -23.67 -21.26
CA PRO A 279 -9.25 -24.46 -20.03
C PRO A 279 -8.12 -23.92 -19.14
N ILE A 280 -7.11 -23.27 -19.72
CA ILE A 280 -6.00 -22.68 -18.96
C ILE A 280 -6.51 -21.49 -18.14
N PHE A 281 -7.37 -20.64 -18.69
CA PHE A 281 -8.00 -19.54 -17.94
C PHE A 281 -8.75 -20.05 -16.69
N TRP A 282 -9.52 -21.14 -16.81
CA TRP A 282 -10.19 -21.74 -15.65
C TRP A 282 -9.20 -22.38 -14.67
N GLY A 283 -8.14 -23.01 -15.17
CA GLY A 283 -7.02 -23.48 -14.34
C GLY A 283 -6.33 -22.34 -13.56
N GLN A 284 -6.12 -21.19 -14.20
CA GLN A 284 -5.60 -19.97 -13.55
C GLN A 284 -6.58 -19.46 -12.48
N LEU A 285 -7.89 -19.42 -12.77
CA LEU A 285 -8.90 -19.04 -11.78
C LEU A 285 -8.90 -19.98 -10.57
N LYS A 286 -8.77 -21.30 -10.77
CA LYS A 286 -8.66 -22.27 -9.67
C LYS A 286 -7.39 -22.07 -8.84
N MET A 287 -6.26 -21.80 -9.48
CA MET A 287 -5.04 -21.43 -8.79
C MET A 287 -5.23 -20.17 -7.93
N PHE A 288 -5.83 -19.11 -8.48
CA PHE A 288 -6.12 -17.88 -7.73
C PHE A 288 -7.17 -18.09 -6.63
N GLU A 289 -8.14 -18.99 -6.82
CA GLU A 289 -9.12 -19.37 -5.80
C GLU A 289 -8.41 -19.91 -4.57
N HIS A 290 -7.44 -20.82 -4.73
CA HIS A 290 -6.65 -21.36 -3.63
C HIS A 290 -5.77 -20.31 -2.94
N LEU A 291 -5.14 -19.40 -3.69
CA LEU A 291 -4.40 -18.27 -3.09
C LEU A 291 -5.34 -17.32 -2.33
N ALA A 292 -6.52 -17.04 -2.87
CA ALA A 292 -7.53 -16.21 -2.21
C ALA A 292 -8.02 -16.86 -0.91
N LEU A 293 -8.25 -18.18 -0.91
CA LEU A 293 -8.64 -18.93 0.28
C LEU A 293 -7.55 -18.95 1.35
N CYS A 294 -6.27 -19.10 0.97
CA CYS A 294 -5.13 -18.94 1.91
C CYS A 294 -5.16 -17.58 2.61
N ILE A 295 -5.27 -16.50 1.83
CA ILE A 295 -5.27 -15.13 2.37
C ILE A 295 -6.52 -14.90 3.22
N GLN A 296 -7.69 -15.40 2.81
CA GLN A 296 -8.91 -15.30 3.59
C GLN A 296 -8.81 -16.05 4.93
N ALA A 297 -8.20 -17.24 4.93
CA ALA A 297 -7.94 -17.99 6.16
C ALA A 297 -6.95 -17.26 7.07
N ALA A 298 -5.92 -16.63 6.52
CA ALA A 298 -4.98 -15.79 7.26
C ALA A 298 -5.66 -14.55 7.88
N LEU A 299 -6.51 -13.86 7.12
CA LEU A 299 -7.33 -12.74 7.63
C LEU A 299 -8.29 -13.21 8.73
N THR A 300 -8.93 -14.37 8.54
CA THR A 300 -9.83 -14.97 9.53
C THR A 300 -9.08 -15.31 10.82
N TRP A 301 -7.85 -15.83 10.71
CA TRP A 301 -7.02 -16.08 11.88
C TRP A 301 -6.71 -14.77 12.62
N ALA A 302 -6.29 -13.73 11.90
CA ALA A 302 -5.97 -12.42 12.47
C ALA A 302 -7.15 -11.78 13.23
N GLU A 303 -8.37 -11.97 12.71
CA GLU A 303 -9.61 -11.45 13.29
C GLU A 303 -10.29 -12.41 14.28
N SER A 304 -9.75 -13.62 14.49
CA SER A 304 -10.28 -14.57 15.47
C SER A 304 -9.72 -14.30 16.86
N CYS A 305 -10.35 -14.85 17.90
CA CYS A 305 -9.74 -14.85 19.23
C CYS A 305 -8.74 -16.01 19.38
N PRO A 306 -7.75 -15.91 20.29
CA PRO A 306 -6.86 -17.02 20.69
C PRO A 306 -7.62 -18.28 21.14
N CYS A 307 -8.89 -18.12 21.49
CA CYS A 307 -9.68 -19.08 22.23
C CYS A 307 -10.52 -20.06 21.42
N HIS A 308 -11.27 -19.52 20.48
CA HIS A 308 -12.19 -20.24 19.60
C HIS A 308 -11.68 -20.26 18.17
N GLY A 309 -10.60 -19.53 17.86
CA GLY A 309 -10.14 -19.42 16.47
C GLY A 309 -9.77 -20.76 15.83
N HIS A 310 -9.37 -21.76 16.63
CA HIS A 310 -9.15 -23.13 16.14
C HIS A 310 -10.46 -23.87 15.84
N LEU A 311 -11.53 -23.60 16.61
CA LEU A 311 -12.87 -24.16 16.42
C LEU A 311 -13.60 -23.53 15.22
N LEU A 312 -13.28 -22.29 14.89
CA LEU A 312 -13.83 -21.59 13.72
C LEU A 312 -13.20 -22.04 12.39
N ARG A 313 -12.25 -22.98 12.41
CA ARG A 313 -11.64 -23.58 11.21
C ARG A 313 -12.39 -24.85 10.80
N LYS A 314 -12.30 -25.21 9.51
CA LYS A 314 -12.80 -26.49 9.01
C LYS A 314 -11.97 -27.65 9.56
N PRO A 315 -12.57 -28.84 9.79
CA PRO A 315 -13.98 -29.17 9.55
C PRO A 315 -14.95 -28.68 10.64
N TRP A 316 -14.43 -28.30 11.80
CA TRP A 316 -15.23 -28.03 13.01
C TRP A 316 -16.29 -26.95 12.84
N ALA A 317 -15.97 -25.89 12.08
CA ALA A 317 -16.89 -24.78 11.83
C ALA A 317 -18.26 -25.20 11.26
N GLU A 318 -18.35 -26.35 10.59
CA GLU A 318 -19.60 -26.87 10.02
C GLU A 318 -20.50 -27.56 11.06
N HIS A 319 -19.91 -28.02 12.18
CA HIS A 319 -20.64 -28.68 13.27
C HIS A 319 -21.08 -27.70 14.37
N ILE A 320 -20.62 -26.45 14.32
CA ILE A 320 -20.91 -25.45 15.35
C ILE A 320 -22.19 -24.71 14.99
N GLY A 321 -23.19 -24.79 15.87
CA GLY A 321 -24.46 -24.09 15.69
C GLY A 321 -24.27 -22.58 15.50
N SER A 322 -25.10 -21.98 14.64
CA SER A 322 -25.05 -20.54 14.32
C SER A 322 -25.09 -19.64 15.55
N ARG A 323 -25.83 -20.04 16.60
CA ARG A 323 -25.91 -19.32 17.88
C ARG A 323 -24.55 -19.25 18.58
N ILE A 324 -23.81 -20.36 18.65
CA ILE A 324 -22.50 -20.42 19.29
C ILE A 324 -21.49 -19.59 18.49
N LYS A 325 -21.51 -19.74 17.16
CA LYS A 325 -20.67 -18.94 16.26
C LYS A 325 -20.90 -17.44 16.45
N ALA A 326 -22.16 -17.00 16.52
CA ALA A 326 -22.51 -15.60 16.76
C ALA A 326 -22.05 -15.11 18.15
N ALA A 327 -22.06 -15.97 19.17
CA ALA A 327 -21.52 -15.64 20.49
C ALA A 327 -19.99 -15.47 20.45
N TRP A 328 -19.26 -16.38 19.78
CA TRP A 328 -17.80 -16.30 19.65
C TRP A 328 -17.33 -15.14 18.77
N GLU A 329 -18.10 -14.74 17.76
CA GLU A 329 -17.84 -13.53 16.96
C GLU A 329 -17.88 -12.25 17.81
N LYS A 330 -18.55 -12.28 18.97
CA LYS A 330 -18.60 -11.22 19.99
C LYS A 330 -17.59 -11.42 21.13
N CYS A 331 -16.71 -12.41 21.04
CA CYS A 331 -15.71 -12.66 22.07
C CYS A 331 -14.85 -11.39 22.31
N PRO A 332 -14.66 -10.96 23.57
CA PRO A 332 -13.89 -9.73 23.86
C PRO A 332 -12.39 -9.88 23.55
N LEU A 333 -11.90 -11.11 23.38
CA LEU A 333 -10.52 -11.42 23.01
C LEU A 333 -10.29 -11.47 21.51
N ARG A 334 -11.27 -11.06 20.72
CA ARG A 334 -11.17 -11.07 19.27
C ARG A 334 -9.99 -10.22 18.81
N SER A 335 -9.13 -10.80 17.97
CA SER A 335 -7.89 -10.19 17.49
C SER A 335 -6.78 -10.00 18.54
N CYS A 336 -6.96 -10.46 19.79
CA CYS A 336 -5.92 -10.42 20.83
C CYS A 336 -4.95 -11.59 20.70
N ARG A 337 -4.16 -11.61 19.62
CA ARG A 337 -3.23 -12.71 19.25
C ARG A 337 -1.76 -12.30 19.27
N GLY A 338 -1.43 -11.27 20.06
CA GLY A 338 -0.04 -10.83 20.25
C GLY A 338 0.90 -11.95 20.73
N PRO A 339 0.50 -12.80 21.69
CA PRO A 339 1.33 -13.92 22.14
C PRO A 339 1.68 -14.92 21.03
N GLU A 340 0.73 -15.27 20.17
CA GLU A 340 0.93 -16.18 19.04
C GLU A 340 1.86 -15.61 17.97
N LEU A 341 1.77 -14.30 17.69
CA LEU A 341 2.72 -13.65 16.78
C LEU A 341 4.15 -13.66 17.35
N ALA A 342 4.32 -13.40 18.65
CA ALA A 342 5.61 -13.42 19.33
C ALA A 342 6.28 -14.80 19.36
N THR A 343 5.50 -15.87 19.27
CA THR A 343 5.97 -17.26 19.35
C THR A 343 6.13 -17.93 17.99
N GLY A 344 5.57 -17.35 16.92
CA GLY A 344 5.75 -17.80 15.54
C GLY A 344 4.58 -18.62 14.98
N ASP A 345 3.52 -18.85 15.77
CA ASP A 345 2.36 -19.69 15.42
C ASP A 345 1.69 -19.29 14.10
N PHE A 346 1.66 -18.00 13.78
CA PHE A 346 1.09 -17.55 12.51
C PHE A 346 1.88 -18.05 11.29
N GLY A 347 3.20 -18.18 11.42
CA GLY A 347 4.05 -18.74 10.37
C GLY A 347 3.71 -20.21 10.11
N GLU A 348 3.55 -20.99 11.18
CA GLU A 348 3.15 -22.40 11.12
C GLU A 348 1.78 -22.56 10.44
N VAL A 349 0.81 -21.72 10.85
CA VAL A 349 -0.53 -21.68 10.24
C VAL A 349 -0.45 -21.33 8.75
N LEU A 350 0.33 -20.33 8.37
CA LEU A 350 0.44 -19.92 6.97
C LEU A 350 1.07 -21.02 6.12
N GLU A 351 2.10 -21.69 6.64
CA GLU A 351 2.72 -22.82 5.98
C GLU A 351 1.73 -23.97 5.77
N GLU A 352 1.02 -24.38 6.82
CA GLU A 352 -0.03 -25.41 6.78
C GLU A 352 -1.10 -25.06 5.72
N LEU A 353 -1.63 -23.84 5.75
CA LEU A 353 -2.65 -23.38 4.80
C LEU A 353 -2.17 -23.47 3.35
N THR A 354 -0.91 -23.10 3.10
CA THR A 354 -0.36 -23.13 1.75
C THR A 354 -0.06 -24.55 1.26
N GLN A 355 0.33 -25.47 2.16
CA GLN A 355 0.50 -26.88 1.84
C GLN A 355 -0.83 -27.56 1.50
N ILE A 356 -1.86 -27.33 2.31
CA ILE A 356 -3.23 -27.83 2.04
C ILE A 356 -3.74 -27.30 0.70
N SER A 357 -3.51 -26.02 0.42
CA SER A 357 -3.96 -25.38 -0.82
C SER A 357 -3.22 -25.89 -2.06
N ALA A 358 -1.92 -26.21 -1.94
CA ALA A 358 -1.16 -26.84 -3.01
C ALA A 358 -1.73 -28.24 -3.36
N ALA A 359 -2.03 -29.05 -2.33
CA ALA A 359 -2.63 -30.36 -2.51
C ALA A 359 -4.04 -30.28 -3.10
N ALA A 360 -4.86 -29.34 -2.61
CA ALA A 360 -6.21 -29.11 -3.12
C ALA A 360 -6.20 -28.63 -4.58
N LEU A 361 -5.26 -27.75 -4.95
CA LEU A 361 -5.10 -27.27 -6.32
C LEU A 361 -4.91 -28.43 -7.30
N LEU A 362 -4.00 -29.37 -7.00
CA LEU A 362 -3.72 -30.54 -7.85
C LEU A 362 -4.98 -31.33 -8.23
N THR A 363 -5.91 -31.48 -7.28
CA THR A 363 -7.16 -32.20 -7.46
C THR A 363 -8.26 -31.37 -8.14
N SER A 364 -8.19 -30.04 -8.02
CA SER A 364 -9.22 -29.12 -8.54
C SER A 364 -8.97 -28.66 -9.98
N LEU A 365 -7.78 -28.89 -10.53
CA LEU A 365 -7.44 -28.47 -11.89
C LEU A 365 -8.26 -29.24 -12.94
N PRO A 366 -8.73 -28.56 -14.01
CA PRO A 366 -9.52 -29.20 -15.06
C PRO A 366 -8.81 -30.41 -15.68
N GLY A 367 -9.57 -31.45 -16.05
CA GLY A 367 -9.02 -32.68 -16.64
C GLY A 367 -8.53 -32.52 -18.09
N ASP A 368 -8.94 -31.45 -18.76
CA ASP A 368 -8.68 -31.13 -20.17
C ASP A 368 -7.44 -30.25 -20.39
N ILE A 369 -6.72 -29.85 -19.32
CA ILE A 369 -5.43 -29.14 -19.45
C ILE A 369 -4.29 -30.12 -19.73
N SER A 370 -3.31 -29.68 -20.54
CA SER A 370 -2.10 -30.45 -20.80
C SER A 370 -1.24 -30.62 -19.55
N GLY A 371 -0.38 -31.65 -19.52
CA GLY A 371 0.58 -31.84 -18.43
C GLY A 371 1.55 -30.68 -18.26
N SER A 372 1.98 -30.04 -19.35
CA SER A 372 2.85 -28.86 -19.30
C SER A 372 2.15 -27.64 -18.71
N SER A 373 0.92 -27.34 -19.15
CA SER A 373 0.13 -26.24 -18.60
C SER A 373 -0.24 -26.48 -17.13
N ARG A 374 -0.47 -27.74 -16.73
CA ARG A 374 -0.62 -28.12 -15.32
C ARG A 374 0.62 -27.79 -14.50
N ALA A 375 1.82 -28.15 -15.00
CA ALA A 375 3.08 -27.83 -14.34
C ALA A 375 3.32 -26.31 -14.25
N GLU A 376 3.00 -25.56 -15.31
CA GLU A 376 3.08 -24.09 -15.32
C GLU A 376 2.16 -23.46 -14.27
N LEU A 377 0.91 -23.92 -14.14
CA LEU A 377 -0.02 -23.43 -13.12
C LEU A 377 0.47 -23.71 -11.69
N LEU A 378 1.05 -24.88 -11.45
CA LEU A 378 1.64 -25.20 -10.15
C LEU A 378 2.87 -24.33 -9.86
N GLN A 379 3.69 -24.05 -10.88
CA GLN A 379 4.82 -23.14 -10.73
C GLN A 379 4.35 -21.70 -10.45
N GLU A 380 3.30 -21.23 -11.10
CA GLU A 380 2.70 -19.92 -10.84
C GLU A 380 2.11 -19.85 -9.43
N PHE A 381 1.44 -20.92 -8.97
CA PHE A 381 0.97 -21.05 -7.59
C PHE A 381 2.13 -20.94 -6.61
N ASP A 382 3.22 -21.67 -6.86
CA ASP A 382 4.41 -21.67 -6.02
C ASP A 382 5.07 -20.29 -5.93
N ARG A 383 5.08 -19.52 -7.02
CA ARG A 383 5.56 -18.13 -6.98
C ARG A 383 4.67 -17.23 -6.12
N GLY A 384 3.34 -17.36 -6.27
CA GLY A 384 2.38 -16.62 -5.43
C GLY A 384 2.52 -16.98 -3.95
N ARG A 385 2.60 -18.29 -3.65
CA ARG A 385 2.83 -18.84 -2.30
C ARG A 385 4.15 -18.37 -1.70
N ALA A 386 5.26 -18.56 -2.40
CA ALA A 386 6.59 -18.19 -1.93
C ALA A 386 6.68 -16.69 -1.66
N HIS A 387 6.10 -15.86 -2.53
CA HIS A 387 6.01 -14.42 -2.31
C HIS A 387 5.21 -14.09 -1.03
N LEU A 388 4.01 -14.67 -0.86
CA LEU A 388 3.17 -14.42 0.31
C LEU A 388 3.89 -14.80 1.61
N VAL A 389 4.46 -16.02 1.67
CA VAL A 389 5.20 -16.51 2.85
C VAL A 389 6.40 -15.62 3.14
N PHE A 390 7.19 -15.27 2.13
CA PHE A 390 8.36 -14.41 2.26
C PHE A 390 7.98 -13.01 2.78
N ALA A 391 7.03 -12.34 2.11
CA ALA A 391 6.65 -10.97 2.43
C ALA A 391 6.04 -10.85 3.83
N VAL A 392 5.20 -11.81 4.22
CA VAL A 392 4.61 -11.88 5.56
C VAL A 392 5.68 -12.17 6.62
N SER A 393 6.52 -13.19 6.41
CA SER A 393 7.58 -13.55 7.37
C SER A 393 8.55 -12.40 7.61
N LEU A 394 8.96 -11.71 6.54
CA LEU A 394 9.83 -10.55 6.64
C LEU A 394 9.19 -9.43 7.49
N ARG A 395 7.90 -9.15 7.28
CA ARG A 395 7.17 -8.12 8.03
C ARG A 395 6.90 -8.51 9.48
N LEU A 396 6.87 -9.80 9.81
CA LEU A 396 6.60 -10.30 11.15
C LEU A 396 7.85 -10.70 11.94
N GLN A 397 9.03 -10.72 11.33
CA GLN A 397 10.28 -11.15 11.97
C GLN A 397 10.57 -10.44 13.31
N HIS A 398 10.19 -9.17 13.43
CA HIS A 398 10.39 -8.37 14.64
C HIS A 398 9.70 -8.95 15.89
N TRP A 399 8.62 -9.71 15.73
CA TRP A 399 7.87 -10.31 16.84
C TRP A 399 8.69 -11.31 17.65
N GLY A 400 9.64 -12.00 17.03
CA GLY A 400 10.55 -12.94 17.71
C GLY A 400 11.72 -12.26 18.43
N THR A 401 11.76 -10.93 18.47
CA THR A 401 12.87 -10.16 19.05
C THR A 401 12.39 -9.14 20.08
N ALA A 402 13.30 -8.71 20.96
CA ALA A 402 12.97 -7.66 21.92
C ALA A 402 12.71 -6.32 21.20
N PRO A 403 11.72 -5.52 21.64
CA PRO A 403 10.84 -5.77 22.79
C PRO A 403 9.56 -6.58 22.52
N TRP A 404 9.21 -6.92 21.28
CA TRP A 404 7.92 -7.58 20.96
C TRP A 404 7.80 -9.01 21.48
N VAL A 405 8.91 -9.74 21.61
CA VAL A 405 8.90 -11.12 22.11
C VAL A 405 8.32 -11.26 23.52
N ILE A 406 8.21 -10.14 24.27
CA ILE A 406 7.57 -10.13 25.59
C ILE A 406 6.12 -10.58 25.56
N PHE A 407 5.37 -10.31 24.48
CA PHE A 407 3.98 -10.76 24.36
C PHE A 407 3.88 -12.29 24.41
N GLY A 408 4.91 -13.01 23.93
CA GLY A 408 4.97 -14.46 23.99
C GLY A 408 5.01 -15.02 25.41
N CYS A 409 5.37 -14.22 26.42
CA CYS A 409 5.29 -14.63 27.82
C CYS A 409 3.85 -14.95 28.25
N ALA A 410 2.85 -14.36 27.60
CA ALA A 410 1.43 -14.59 27.87
C ALA A 410 0.79 -15.67 26.97
N HIS A 411 1.60 -16.48 26.29
CA HIS A 411 1.09 -17.56 25.46
C HIS A 411 0.29 -18.59 26.27
N SER A 412 -0.78 -19.16 25.69
CA SER A 412 -1.62 -20.17 26.35
C SER A 412 -0.85 -21.47 26.63
N GLU A 413 -0.09 -21.95 25.63
CA GLU A 413 0.83 -23.07 25.80
C GLU A 413 1.98 -22.74 26.76
N ALA A 414 2.08 -23.50 27.84
CA ALA A 414 3.03 -23.27 28.93
C ALA A 414 4.49 -23.30 28.47
N ASP A 415 4.85 -24.16 27.51
CA ASP A 415 6.25 -24.30 27.06
C ASP A 415 6.72 -23.10 26.24
N LYS A 416 5.86 -22.59 25.33
CA LYS A 416 6.11 -21.35 24.58
C LYS A 416 6.21 -20.16 25.54
N SER A 417 5.28 -20.03 26.50
CA SER A 417 5.31 -18.99 27.54
C SER A 417 6.61 -19.04 28.36
N LYS A 418 7.01 -20.21 28.88
CA LYS A 418 8.25 -20.37 29.65
C LYS A 418 9.51 -20.05 28.83
N ARG A 419 9.53 -20.42 27.54
CA ARG A 419 10.64 -20.08 26.63
C ARG A 419 10.76 -18.56 26.48
N CYS A 420 9.65 -17.86 26.24
CA CYS A 420 9.64 -16.41 26.13
C CYS A 420 10.00 -15.71 27.45
N LEU A 421 9.52 -16.22 28.60
CA LEU A 421 9.91 -15.69 29.92
C LEU A 421 11.41 -15.79 30.14
N ARG A 422 12.04 -16.95 29.88
CA ARG A 422 13.51 -17.10 29.97
C ARG A 422 14.22 -16.09 29.07
N LEU A 423 13.83 -16.06 27.79
CA LEU A 423 14.42 -15.13 26.82
C LEU A 423 14.31 -13.67 27.26
N CYS A 424 13.17 -13.24 27.81
CA CYS A 424 12.96 -11.87 28.25
C CYS A 424 13.68 -11.52 29.56
N LEU A 425 13.85 -12.48 30.47
CA LEU A 425 14.65 -12.31 31.68
C LEU A 425 16.15 -12.20 31.37
N ASP A 426 16.62 -12.93 30.35
CA ASP A 426 18.02 -12.96 29.93
C ASP A 426 18.39 -11.81 28.98
N THR A 427 17.41 -11.22 28.29
CA THR A 427 17.66 -10.14 27.31
C THR A 427 17.65 -8.77 28.00
N PRO A 428 18.75 -8.01 27.98
CA PRO A 428 18.73 -6.62 28.44
C PRO A 428 17.89 -5.78 27.49
N SER A 429 16.94 -5.01 28.02
CA SER A 429 16.13 -4.08 27.24
C SER A 429 15.70 -2.91 28.12
N ASP A 430 15.85 -1.70 27.58
CA ASP A 430 15.42 -0.47 28.25
C ASP A 430 13.90 -0.23 28.15
N HIS A 431 13.17 -1.14 27.49
CA HIS A 431 11.73 -1.00 27.34
C HIS A 431 11.00 -1.22 28.67
N ARG A 432 10.02 -0.35 28.98
CA ARG A 432 9.30 -0.36 30.27
C ARG A 432 8.71 -1.72 30.64
N LEU A 433 8.17 -2.45 29.67
CA LEU A 433 7.59 -3.78 29.94
C LEU A 433 8.65 -4.81 30.36
N PHE A 434 9.87 -4.74 29.82
CA PHE A 434 10.99 -5.58 30.27
C PHE A 434 11.43 -5.19 31.67
N ALA A 435 11.58 -3.88 31.94
CA ALA A 435 11.91 -3.39 33.27
C ALA A 435 10.87 -3.81 34.32
N GLN A 436 9.57 -3.82 33.96
CA GLN A 436 8.51 -4.34 34.83
C GLN A 436 8.65 -5.85 35.08
N LEU A 437 8.83 -6.66 34.03
CA LEU A 437 9.04 -8.11 34.16
C LEU A 437 10.27 -8.45 35.01
N GLN A 438 11.35 -7.70 34.86
CA GLN A 438 12.62 -7.90 35.56
C GLN A 438 12.64 -7.31 36.97
N SER A 439 11.58 -6.65 37.41
CA SER A 439 11.44 -6.09 38.76
C SER A 439 10.84 -7.11 39.75
N THR A 440 11.32 -7.11 40.99
CA THR A 440 10.70 -7.87 42.09
C THR A 440 9.35 -7.23 42.48
N PRO A 441 8.27 -7.99 42.70
CA PRO A 441 8.20 -9.46 42.80
C PRO A 441 7.96 -10.22 41.48
N ILE A 442 7.69 -9.53 40.37
CA ILE A 442 7.30 -10.16 39.10
C ILE A 442 8.40 -11.10 38.58
N LYS A 443 9.67 -10.69 38.69
CA LYS A 443 10.81 -11.51 38.29
C LYS A 443 10.89 -12.84 39.05
N GLU A 444 10.79 -12.79 40.37
CA GLU A 444 10.86 -13.99 41.22
C GLU A 444 9.70 -14.94 40.93
N GLU A 445 8.50 -14.39 40.72
CA GLU A 445 7.35 -15.19 40.29
C GLU A 445 7.55 -15.77 38.89
N ALA A 446 8.15 -15.04 37.94
CA ALA A 446 8.49 -15.54 36.61
C ALA A 446 9.47 -16.72 36.66
N GLU A 447 10.51 -16.63 37.49
CA GLU A 447 11.47 -17.71 37.73
C GLU A 447 10.79 -18.95 38.35
N GLN A 448 9.87 -18.75 39.30
CA GLN A 448 9.05 -19.84 39.86
C GLN A 448 8.13 -20.48 38.82
N CYS A 449 7.52 -19.69 37.94
CA CYS A 449 6.70 -20.18 36.83
C CYS A 449 7.53 -21.05 35.87
N ILE A 450 8.75 -20.59 35.54
CA ILE A 450 9.72 -21.34 34.73
C ILE A 450 10.10 -22.67 35.41
N ALA A 451 10.24 -22.67 36.74
CA ALA A 451 10.50 -23.86 37.56
C ALA A 451 9.28 -24.80 37.69
N GLY A 452 8.13 -24.45 37.12
CA GLY A 452 6.94 -25.30 37.07
C GLY A 452 5.85 -24.94 38.08
N ARG A 453 6.01 -23.86 38.85
CA ARG A 453 4.93 -23.37 39.73
C ARG A 453 3.75 -22.87 38.88
N PRO A 454 2.49 -23.24 39.19
CA PRO A 454 1.35 -22.86 38.37
C PRO A 454 1.05 -21.36 38.46
N LEU A 455 0.70 -20.75 37.31
CA LEU A 455 0.46 -19.31 37.18
C LEU A 455 -0.66 -18.78 38.10
N CYS A 456 -1.64 -19.61 38.46
CA CYS A 456 -2.71 -19.22 39.38
C CYS A 456 -2.23 -18.89 40.81
N GLU A 457 -1.04 -19.35 41.20
CA GLU A 457 -0.42 -19.05 42.49
C GLU A 457 0.48 -17.80 42.46
N LEU A 458 0.71 -17.24 41.27
CA LEU A 458 1.68 -16.18 40.99
C LEU A 458 0.95 -14.88 40.66
N GLY A 459 0.42 -14.23 41.69
CA GLY A 459 -0.54 -13.14 41.53
C GLY A 459 -0.01 -11.93 40.77
N ASN A 460 1.25 -11.53 40.97
CA ASN A 460 1.83 -10.35 40.32
C ASN A 460 2.17 -10.64 38.86
N LEU A 461 2.76 -11.81 38.59
CA LEU A 461 3.04 -12.28 37.24
C LEU A 461 1.75 -12.46 36.44
N ALA A 462 0.72 -13.06 37.02
CA ALA A 462 -0.56 -13.25 36.35
C ALA A 462 -1.20 -11.93 35.91
N VAL A 463 -1.14 -10.90 36.76
CA VAL A 463 -1.65 -9.56 36.44
C VAL A 463 -0.82 -8.92 35.32
N PHE A 464 0.50 -9.11 35.32
CA PHE A 464 1.39 -8.64 34.27
C PHE A 464 1.14 -9.35 32.93
N LEU A 465 1.07 -10.68 32.92
CA LEU A 465 0.81 -11.47 31.71
C LEU A 465 -0.60 -11.21 31.16
N GLY A 466 -1.59 -11.02 32.03
CA GLY A 466 -2.94 -10.61 31.63
C GLY A 466 -2.93 -9.36 30.76
N LYS A 467 -2.10 -8.36 31.09
CA LYS A 467 -1.91 -7.15 30.27
C LYS A 467 -1.48 -7.48 28.84
N LEU A 468 -0.47 -8.34 28.70
CA LEU A 468 0.14 -8.69 27.43
C LEU A 468 -0.79 -9.54 26.55
N PHE A 469 -1.63 -10.36 27.19
CA PHE A 469 -2.61 -11.19 26.51
C PHE A 469 -3.65 -10.38 25.72
N PHE A 470 -4.06 -9.22 26.23
CA PHE A 470 -5.03 -8.34 25.57
C PHE A 470 -4.46 -7.52 24.40
N CYS A 471 -3.21 -7.78 23.96
CA CYS A 471 -2.60 -7.07 22.85
C CYS A 471 -3.32 -7.40 21.52
N PRO A 472 -4.06 -6.45 20.91
CA PRO A 472 -4.70 -6.68 19.62
C PRO A 472 -3.65 -6.68 18.51
N ILE A 473 -3.90 -7.44 17.45
CA ILE A 473 -3.06 -7.46 16.25
C ILE A 473 -3.82 -7.00 15.01
N SER A 474 -5.14 -6.81 15.12
CA SER A 474 -5.99 -6.27 14.07
C SER A 474 -6.38 -4.83 14.38
N GLU A 475 -6.13 -3.98 13.39
CA GLU A 475 -6.51 -2.58 13.28
C GLU A 475 -7.97 -2.39 12.80
N ARG A 476 -8.70 -3.48 12.51
CA ARG A 476 -10.08 -3.41 12.01
C ARG A 476 -11.01 -2.55 12.85
N PRO A 477 -10.95 -2.53 14.20
CA PRO A 477 -11.78 -1.64 14.99
C PRO A 477 -11.61 -0.17 14.60
N VAL A 478 -10.40 0.24 14.19
CA VAL A 478 -10.09 1.61 13.75
C VAL A 478 -10.57 1.82 12.31
N GLU A 479 -10.27 0.90 11.39
CA GLU A 479 -10.70 1.01 9.99
C GLU A 479 -12.23 1.01 9.81
N GLY A 480 -12.90 0.15 10.56
CA GLY A 480 -14.36 -0.01 10.51
C GLY A 480 -15.07 1.28 10.90
N GLU A 481 -14.49 2.04 11.84
CA GLU A 481 -15.00 3.35 12.24
C GLU A 481 -14.92 4.37 11.09
N HIS A 482 -13.86 4.38 10.29
CA HIS A 482 -13.77 5.27 9.13
C HIS A 482 -14.91 5.01 8.13
N ALA A 483 -15.17 3.73 7.82
CA ALA A 483 -16.27 3.35 6.92
C ALA A 483 -17.65 3.75 7.49
N GLN A 484 -17.87 3.55 8.79
CA GLN A 484 -19.11 3.95 9.47
C GLN A 484 -19.30 5.47 9.44
N ILE A 485 -18.24 6.25 9.69
CA ILE A 485 -18.27 7.72 9.61
C ILE A 485 -18.66 8.17 8.22
N HIS A 486 -18.01 7.64 7.16
CA HIS A 486 -18.37 7.99 5.78
C HIS A 486 -19.83 7.68 5.46
N LYS A 487 -20.34 6.51 5.88
CA LYS A 487 -21.75 6.15 5.69
C LYS A 487 -22.68 7.15 6.38
N ARG A 488 -22.39 7.52 7.63
CA ARG A 488 -23.21 8.49 8.40
C ARG A 488 -23.14 9.90 7.83
N ILE A 489 -21.97 10.33 7.38
CA ILE A 489 -21.75 11.61 6.70
C ILE A 489 -22.60 11.69 5.42
N LEU A 490 -22.62 10.62 4.61
CA LEU A 490 -23.43 10.57 3.39
C LEU A 490 -24.93 10.69 3.67
N LEU A 491 -25.40 10.17 4.80
CA LEU A 491 -26.79 10.28 5.25
C LEU A 491 -27.12 11.68 5.81
N ALA A 492 -26.12 12.43 6.28
CA ALA A 492 -26.28 13.75 6.89
C ALA A 492 -25.54 14.84 6.09
N ARG A 493 -26.18 15.35 5.03
CA ARG A 493 -25.60 16.36 4.11
C ARG A 493 -25.12 17.66 4.75
N ASN A 494 -25.54 17.98 5.97
CA ASN A 494 -25.11 19.14 6.74
C ASN A 494 -24.64 18.73 8.15
N HIS A 495 -23.95 17.60 8.25
CA HIS A 495 -23.41 17.13 9.52
C HIS A 495 -22.40 18.14 10.08
N SER A 496 -22.36 18.24 11.41
CA SER A 496 -21.33 18.98 12.12
C SER A 496 -20.30 18.01 12.71
N VAL A 497 -19.14 18.49 13.15
CA VAL A 497 -18.13 17.62 13.76
C VAL A 497 -18.62 17.06 15.10
N GLN A 498 -19.45 17.82 15.83
CA GLN A 498 -20.13 17.35 17.04
C GLN A 498 -21.05 16.16 16.72
N TYR A 499 -21.80 16.22 15.62
CA TYR A 499 -22.62 15.11 15.16
C TYR A 499 -21.75 13.89 14.84
N VAL A 500 -20.63 14.07 14.14
CA VAL A 500 -19.71 12.95 13.84
C VAL A 500 -19.18 12.34 15.13
N SER A 501 -18.67 13.16 16.06
CA SER A 501 -18.17 12.71 17.37
C SER A 501 -19.24 11.98 18.19
N LEU A 502 -20.44 12.54 18.30
CA LEU A 502 -21.55 11.92 19.03
C LEU A 502 -21.97 10.61 18.36
N SER A 503 -22.08 10.57 17.03
CA SER A 503 -22.52 9.37 16.33
C SER A 503 -21.61 8.18 16.62
N ARG A 504 -20.29 8.40 16.74
CA ARG A 504 -19.32 7.35 17.07
C ARG A 504 -19.51 6.84 18.50
N ARG A 505 -19.74 7.74 19.45
CA ARG A 505 -19.81 7.43 20.89
C ARG A 505 -21.21 7.07 21.38
N ILE A 506 -22.27 7.29 20.60
CA ILE A 506 -23.65 7.13 21.08
C ILE A 506 -23.94 5.71 21.58
N LYS A 507 -23.39 4.68 20.93
CA LYS A 507 -23.57 3.28 21.35
C LYS A 507 -22.90 3.00 22.70
N GLU A 508 -21.74 3.60 22.94
CA GLU A 508 -21.02 3.52 24.20
C GLU A 508 -21.81 4.23 25.31
N ILE A 509 -22.30 5.45 25.04
CA ILE A 509 -23.14 6.22 25.96
C ILE A 509 -24.43 5.47 26.31
N GLN A 510 -25.12 4.89 25.32
CA GLN A 510 -26.33 4.09 25.53
C GLN A 510 -26.06 2.87 26.41
N ARG A 511 -24.93 2.17 26.17
CA ARG A 511 -24.50 1.06 27.01
C ARG A 511 -24.21 1.52 28.43
N GLY A 512 -23.55 2.67 28.59
CA GLY A 512 -23.29 3.28 29.89
C GLY A 512 -24.58 3.59 30.64
N ILE A 513 -25.58 4.19 29.99
CA ILE A 513 -26.90 4.49 30.60
C ILE A 513 -27.63 3.19 30.97
N SER A 514 -27.50 2.15 30.15
CA SER A 514 -28.11 0.85 30.43
C SER A 514 -27.47 0.17 31.65
N LYS A 515 -26.16 0.37 31.85
CA LYS A 515 -25.40 -0.17 33.00
C LYS A 515 -25.58 0.67 34.28
N ASP A 516 -25.60 1.98 34.15
CA ASP A 516 -25.78 2.97 35.23
C ASP A 516 -26.86 3.98 34.81
N PRO A 517 -28.14 3.77 35.17
CA PRO A 517 -29.21 4.71 34.85
C PRO A 517 -28.98 6.13 35.39
N ASP A 518 -28.22 6.29 36.49
CA ASP A 518 -27.87 7.60 37.04
C ASP A 518 -26.95 8.37 36.09
N LEU A 519 -26.27 7.70 35.16
CA LEU A 519 -25.51 8.35 34.10
C LEU A 519 -26.40 9.27 33.25
N LEU A 520 -27.69 8.95 33.06
CA LEU A 520 -28.60 9.84 32.34
C LEU A 520 -28.82 11.16 33.10
N CYS A 521 -28.98 11.09 34.43
CA CYS A 521 -29.06 12.28 35.28
C CYS A 521 -27.77 13.09 35.26
N LYS A 522 -26.61 12.43 35.31
CA LYS A 522 -25.30 13.08 35.16
C LYS A 522 -25.17 13.76 33.79
N LEU A 523 -25.53 13.08 32.71
CA LEU A 523 -25.53 13.63 31.35
C LEU A 523 -26.48 14.82 31.20
N ALA A 524 -27.67 14.77 31.81
CA ALA A 524 -28.60 15.91 31.83
C ALA A 524 -27.98 17.12 32.55
N SER A 525 -27.33 16.92 33.70
CA SER A 525 -26.62 18.00 34.41
C SER A 525 -25.44 18.57 33.61
N PHE A 526 -24.74 17.73 32.84
CA PHE A 526 -23.70 18.18 31.91
C PHE A 526 -24.30 18.95 30.72
N ALA A 527 -25.44 18.52 30.20
CA ALA A 527 -26.14 19.23 29.14
C ALA A 527 -26.58 20.63 29.60
N GLU A 528 -27.05 20.77 30.85
CA GLU A 528 -27.39 22.05 31.45
C GLU A 528 -26.16 22.97 31.61
N SER A 529 -25.01 22.43 32.01
CA SER A 529 -23.78 23.22 32.17
C SER A 529 -23.01 23.45 30.86
N ALA A 530 -23.30 22.72 29.79
CA ALA A 530 -22.62 22.79 28.49
C ALA A 530 -23.58 23.05 27.28
N HIS A 531 -24.76 23.64 27.52
CA HIS A 531 -25.80 23.86 26.50
C HIS A 531 -25.45 24.87 25.38
N SER A 532 -24.31 25.56 25.47
CA SER A 532 -23.81 26.44 24.41
C SER A 532 -22.35 26.13 24.08
N PRO A 533 -21.87 26.40 22.85
CA PRO A 533 -20.49 26.12 22.47
C PRO A 533 -19.45 26.76 23.39
N GLY A 534 -19.69 28.00 23.86
CA GLY A 534 -18.79 28.66 24.81
C GLY A 534 -18.79 28.05 26.20
N LEU A 535 -19.94 27.59 26.69
CA LEU A 535 -20.02 26.86 27.95
C LEU A 535 -19.37 25.48 27.84
N ALA A 536 -19.59 24.76 26.75
CA ALA A 536 -18.91 23.50 26.48
C ALA A 536 -17.38 23.68 26.43
N LEU A 537 -16.90 24.74 25.79
CA LEU A 537 -15.46 25.08 25.75
C LEU A 537 -14.89 25.30 27.17
N LYS A 538 -15.64 26.02 28.03
CA LYS A 538 -15.28 26.25 29.42
C LYS A 538 -15.30 24.94 30.24
N ALA A 539 -16.30 24.09 30.02
CA ALA A 539 -16.46 22.83 30.74
C ALA A 539 -15.30 21.85 30.48
N VAL A 540 -14.72 21.86 29.27
CA VAL A 540 -13.54 21.04 28.91
C VAL A 540 -12.20 21.76 29.16
N GLY A 541 -12.20 22.91 29.85
CA GLY A 541 -11.00 23.64 30.25
C GLY A 541 -10.26 24.34 29.10
N LEU A 542 -10.94 24.65 27.98
CA LEU A 542 -10.33 25.23 26.78
C LEU A 542 -10.63 26.74 26.61
N GLN A 543 -11.21 27.41 27.62
CA GLN A 543 -11.59 28.82 27.54
C GLN A 543 -10.41 29.79 27.29
N HIS A 544 -9.19 29.37 27.62
CA HIS A 544 -7.96 30.16 27.44
C HIS A 544 -7.26 29.92 26.10
N HIS A 545 -7.88 29.18 25.19
CA HIS A 545 -7.32 28.95 23.85
C HIS A 545 -7.11 30.29 23.10
N PRO A 546 -5.95 30.56 22.47
CA PRO A 546 -5.65 31.86 21.85
C PRO A 546 -6.72 32.37 20.87
N ALA A 547 -7.35 31.44 20.16
CA ALA A 547 -8.44 31.75 19.23
C ALA A 547 -9.69 32.35 19.92
N THR A 548 -9.90 32.17 21.23
CA THR A 548 -11.02 32.77 21.96
C THR A 548 -10.92 34.30 22.01
N ALA A 549 -9.73 34.88 21.88
CA ALA A 549 -9.56 36.33 21.77
C ALA A 549 -10.26 36.94 20.53
N SER A 550 -10.50 36.13 19.50
CA SER A 550 -11.21 36.56 18.29
C SER A 550 -12.73 36.37 18.34
N ILE A 551 -13.24 35.76 19.41
CA ILE A 551 -14.65 35.44 19.58
C ILE A 551 -15.39 36.65 20.15
N GLN A 552 -16.41 37.12 19.42
CA GLN A 552 -17.25 38.25 19.87
C GLN A 552 -18.61 37.81 20.42
N SER A 553 -19.00 36.55 20.21
CA SER A 553 -20.33 36.03 20.56
C SER A 553 -20.22 34.63 21.15
N TYR A 554 -20.97 34.33 22.21
CA TYR A 554 -21.02 33.00 22.83
C TYR A 554 -21.53 31.88 21.88
N LYS A 555 -22.17 32.26 20.76
CA LYS A 555 -22.63 31.36 19.69
C LYS A 555 -21.63 31.19 18.55
N ASP A 556 -20.45 31.80 18.64
CA ASP A 556 -19.44 31.73 17.58
C ASP A 556 -19.05 30.27 17.33
N PRO A 557 -19.09 29.78 16.07
CA PRO A 557 -18.69 28.42 15.73
C PRO A 557 -17.23 28.10 16.08
N LEU A 558 -16.38 29.11 16.29
CA LEU A 558 -14.99 28.93 16.68
C LEU A 558 -14.84 28.20 18.02
N HIS A 559 -15.78 28.36 18.96
CA HIS A 559 -15.77 27.57 20.20
C HIS A 559 -15.79 26.07 19.93
N ALA A 560 -16.72 25.62 19.09
CA ALA A 560 -16.81 24.21 18.73
C ALA A 560 -15.59 23.74 17.91
N LYS A 561 -15.02 24.62 17.08
CA LYS A 561 -13.79 24.31 16.35
C LYS A 561 -12.63 24.06 17.29
N ILE A 562 -12.45 24.85 18.35
CA ILE A 562 -11.39 24.62 19.34
C ILE A 562 -11.53 23.26 20.01
N ILE A 563 -12.77 22.81 20.29
CA ILE A 563 -13.01 21.49 20.90
C ILE A 563 -12.68 20.37 19.89
N TYR A 564 -13.21 20.44 18.67
CA TYR A 564 -13.23 19.30 17.76
C TYR A 564 -12.23 19.37 16.59
N HIS A 565 -11.35 20.37 16.54
CA HIS A 565 -10.28 20.45 15.56
C HIS A 565 -8.92 20.51 16.25
N ALA A 566 -7.91 20.00 15.56
CA ALA A 566 -6.53 20.28 15.94
C ALA A 566 -6.30 21.81 15.94
N ASP A 567 -5.59 22.31 16.95
CA ASP A 567 -5.31 23.73 17.14
C ASP A 567 -4.68 24.33 15.86
N PRO A 568 -5.30 25.37 15.25
CA PRO A 568 -4.71 26.10 14.14
C PRO A 568 -3.29 26.60 14.42
N ALA A 569 -2.98 27.02 15.65
CA ALA A 569 -1.64 27.47 16.01
C ALA A 569 -0.63 26.32 15.93
N THR A 570 -1.05 25.08 16.22
CA THR A 570 -0.21 23.90 16.06
C THR A 570 -0.15 23.41 14.60
N LEU A 571 -1.23 23.56 13.83
CA LEU A 571 -1.30 23.22 12.40
C LEU A 571 -0.33 24.03 11.53
N TYR A 572 -0.01 25.26 11.92
CA TYR A 572 0.89 26.15 11.18
C TYR A 572 2.27 26.34 11.82
N ARG A 573 2.54 25.69 12.96
CA ARG A 573 3.88 25.66 13.53
C ARG A 573 4.79 24.78 12.68
N PRO A 574 6.06 25.18 12.47
CA PRO A 574 7.02 24.31 11.82
C PRO A 574 7.14 23.01 12.62
N GLU A 575 7.05 21.88 11.91
CA GLU A 575 7.13 20.58 12.55
C GLU A 575 8.47 20.48 13.30
N PRO A 576 8.47 20.05 14.58
CA PRO A 576 9.70 19.53 15.14
C PRO A 576 10.17 18.39 14.24
N GLY A 577 11.47 18.24 14.03
CA GLY A 577 12.08 17.36 13.01
C GLY A 577 11.83 15.85 13.15
N TRP A 578 10.62 15.42 13.47
CA TRP A 578 10.14 14.06 13.68
C TRP A 578 10.04 13.25 12.39
N GLY A 579 10.11 13.90 11.22
CA GLY A 579 10.21 13.20 9.93
C GLY A 579 11.47 12.35 9.75
N ASN A 580 12.40 12.39 10.72
CA ASN A 580 13.62 11.59 10.78
C ASN A 580 13.67 10.64 11.99
N LEU A 581 12.54 10.36 12.68
CA LEU A 581 12.55 9.32 13.71
C LEU A 581 13.05 8.01 13.07
N PRO A 582 14.03 7.33 13.68
CA PRO A 582 14.65 6.17 13.05
C PRO A 582 13.60 5.10 12.75
N PRO A 583 13.70 4.40 11.60
CA PRO A 583 12.90 3.19 11.37
C PRO A 583 13.14 2.21 12.52
N PRO A 584 12.19 1.28 12.80
CA PRO A 584 12.46 0.25 13.80
C PRO A 584 13.79 -0.42 13.44
N PRO A 585 14.71 -0.63 14.41
CA PRO A 585 15.98 -1.26 14.11
C PRO A 585 15.71 -2.61 13.44
N MET A 586 16.36 -2.88 12.31
CA MET A 586 16.36 -4.25 11.78
C MET A 586 16.95 -5.15 12.88
N PRO A 587 16.32 -6.30 13.17
CA PRO A 587 16.85 -7.18 14.19
C PRO A 587 18.28 -7.58 13.81
N PRO A 588 19.21 -7.67 14.78
CA PRO A 588 20.52 -8.25 14.51
C PRO A 588 20.28 -9.65 13.91
N THR A 589 21.00 -9.98 12.84
CA THR A 589 20.96 -11.32 12.23
C THR A 589 21.36 -12.34 13.30
N ALA A 590 20.37 -12.95 13.95
CA ALA A 590 20.60 -14.10 14.79
C ALA A 590 21.23 -15.20 13.93
N PRO A 591 22.18 -15.99 14.46
CA PRO A 591 22.69 -17.15 13.74
C PRO A 591 21.51 -18.05 13.37
N ARG A 592 21.38 -18.37 12.06
CA ARG A 592 20.37 -19.29 11.56
C ARG A 592 20.45 -20.60 12.37
N PRO A 593 19.36 -21.14 12.91
CA PRO A 593 19.35 -22.53 13.34
C PRO A 593 19.70 -23.41 12.12
N ALA A 594 20.56 -24.40 12.33
CA ALA A 594 20.94 -25.34 11.28
C ALA A 594 19.68 -26.00 10.70
N LEU A 595 19.51 -25.90 9.37
CA LEU A 595 18.47 -26.63 8.66
C LEU A 595 18.73 -28.14 8.80
N PRO A 596 17.69 -28.97 9.01
CA PRO A 596 17.84 -30.42 8.91
C PRO A 596 18.25 -30.81 7.49
N ASP A 597 19.22 -31.71 7.40
CA ASP A 597 19.85 -32.19 6.17
C ASP A 597 18.84 -32.92 5.27
N ALA A 598 18.48 -32.28 4.15
CA ALA A 598 17.54 -32.80 3.13
C ALA A 598 18.27 -33.35 1.89
N SER A 599 19.57 -33.66 1.99
CA SER A 599 20.39 -34.10 0.85
C SER A 599 20.08 -35.52 0.33
N GLY A 600 19.22 -36.31 0.99
CA GLY A 600 19.01 -37.73 0.67
C GLY A 600 18.05 -38.08 -0.49
N GLN A 601 17.38 -37.13 -1.14
CA GLN A 601 16.32 -37.47 -2.12
C GLN A 601 16.46 -36.89 -3.53
N LEU A 602 17.51 -36.12 -3.82
CA LEU A 602 17.68 -35.47 -5.14
C LEU A 602 18.72 -36.14 -6.06
N GLU A 603 19.56 -37.04 -5.55
CA GLU A 603 20.61 -37.72 -6.34
C GLU A 603 20.11 -38.88 -7.22
N ALA A 604 18.83 -39.25 -7.17
CA ALA A 604 18.28 -40.36 -7.96
C ALA A 604 17.79 -39.98 -9.37
N LEU A 605 17.86 -38.70 -9.78
CA LEU A 605 17.17 -38.22 -11.00
C LEU A 605 18.03 -37.48 -12.04
N LEU A 606 19.35 -37.33 -11.84
CA LEU A 606 20.19 -36.52 -12.74
C LEU A 606 21.44 -37.24 -13.28
N THR A 607 21.31 -38.53 -13.57
CA THR A 607 22.31 -39.32 -14.29
C THR A 607 21.80 -39.68 -15.69
N ASP A 608 21.78 -38.72 -16.63
CA ASP A 608 21.95 -39.09 -18.04
C ASP A 608 22.52 -37.95 -18.91
N LEU A 609 23.54 -38.33 -19.68
CA LEU A 609 24.15 -37.68 -20.86
C LEU A 609 25.10 -36.48 -20.67
N GLY A 610 26.33 -36.67 -21.17
CA GLY A 610 27.41 -35.68 -21.16
C GLY A 610 28.15 -35.44 -22.49
N HIS A 611 29.16 -34.58 -22.37
CA HIS A 611 30.41 -34.42 -23.17
C HIS A 611 30.39 -33.87 -24.61
N ARG A 612 31.12 -32.76 -24.87
CA ARG A 612 32.52 -32.66 -25.42
C ARG A 612 32.88 -31.22 -25.87
N GLY A 613 34.09 -30.72 -25.54
CA GLY A 613 34.77 -29.54 -26.17
C GLY A 613 35.63 -29.93 -27.39
N PRO A 614 36.74 -29.25 -27.81
CA PRO A 614 37.45 -28.07 -27.23
C PRO A 614 38.19 -27.09 -28.22
N ALA A 615 39.01 -26.16 -27.67
CA ALA A 615 40.32 -25.59 -28.12
C ALA A 615 40.37 -24.51 -29.26
N ALA A 616 41.33 -23.56 -29.36
CA ALA A 616 42.40 -22.94 -28.55
C ALA A 616 43.11 -21.85 -29.43
N LEU A 617 43.87 -20.89 -28.83
CA LEU A 617 45.19 -20.32 -29.25
C LEU A 617 45.39 -18.77 -29.21
N ALA A 618 46.19 -18.34 -28.21
CA ALA A 618 47.45 -17.57 -28.27
C ALA A 618 47.49 -16.04 -28.59
N LEU A 619 47.76 -15.22 -27.55
CA LEU A 619 48.99 -14.40 -27.22
C LEU A 619 49.74 -13.59 -28.34
N PRO A 620 50.60 -12.55 -28.06
CA PRO A 620 50.96 -11.89 -26.78
C PRO A 620 51.24 -10.33 -26.79
N SER A 621 51.16 -9.73 -25.59
CA SER A 621 52.12 -8.88 -24.83
C SER A 621 52.75 -7.52 -25.26
N THR A 622 53.08 -6.78 -24.18
CA THR A 622 54.12 -5.75 -23.93
C THR A 622 53.68 -4.28 -23.94
N SER A 623 54.10 -3.37 -23.05
CA SER A 623 54.86 -3.39 -21.79
C SER A 623 54.99 -1.95 -21.26
N ALA A 624 55.03 -1.78 -19.92
CA ALA A 624 55.82 -0.81 -19.10
C ALA A 624 55.78 0.71 -19.43
N GLY A 625 55.91 1.65 -18.50
CA GLY A 625 56.31 1.67 -17.10
C GLY A 625 56.04 3.09 -16.56
N GLU A 626 55.70 3.22 -15.28
CA GLU A 626 56.59 3.72 -14.22
C GLU A 626 56.51 5.25 -13.98
N GLY A 627 56.15 5.60 -12.74
CA GLY A 627 57.00 6.51 -11.97
C GLY A 627 56.39 7.83 -11.49
N PRO A 628 56.80 8.33 -10.31
CA PRO A 628 55.85 8.82 -9.30
C PRO A 628 56.16 10.22 -8.74
N GLN A 629 55.24 10.79 -7.94
CA GLN A 629 55.47 11.34 -6.58
C GLN A 629 54.64 12.59 -6.19
N ALA A 630 54.18 12.53 -4.93
CA ALA A 630 53.93 13.59 -3.93
C ALA A 630 52.87 14.68 -4.23
N ARG A 631 51.66 14.61 -3.64
CA ARG A 631 51.28 15.06 -2.26
C ARG A 631 51.56 16.54 -1.94
N ARG A 632 50.55 17.41 -2.07
CA ARG A 632 49.80 18.08 -0.96
C ARG A 632 49.09 19.36 -1.44
N GLY A 633 47.80 19.47 -1.09
CA GLY A 633 47.12 20.74 -0.81
C GLY A 633 46.07 21.18 -1.82
N ALA A 634 44.78 21.05 -1.46
CA ALA A 634 43.70 22.02 -1.69
C ALA A 634 42.33 21.36 -1.44
N ARG A 635 41.70 21.64 -0.29
CA ARG A 635 40.36 21.14 0.07
C ARG A 635 39.26 22.19 -0.07
N GLU A 636 39.49 23.27 -0.81
CA GLU A 636 38.53 24.39 -0.95
C GLU A 636 38.28 24.85 -2.40
N VAL A 637 38.59 24.04 -3.43
CA VAL A 637 38.38 24.42 -4.85
C VAL A 637 37.43 23.47 -5.63
N VAL A 638 36.99 22.35 -5.05
CA VAL A 638 36.44 21.25 -5.87
C VAL A 638 35.00 21.48 -6.40
N ALA A 639 34.20 22.39 -5.84
CA ALA A 639 32.82 22.58 -6.31
C ALA A 639 32.67 23.48 -7.55
N HIS A 640 33.67 24.28 -7.92
CA HIS A 640 33.56 25.24 -9.03
C HIS A 640 34.44 24.92 -10.26
N GLY A 641 35.24 23.86 -10.22
CA GLY A 641 36.26 23.60 -11.25
C GLY A 641 35.86 22.78 -12.47
N LEU A 642 34.67 22.15 -12.51
CA LEU A 642 34.36 21.11 -13.52
C LEU A 642 33.27 21.45 -14.55
N GLU A 643 32.58 22.58 -14.41
CA GLU A 643 31.66 23.05 -15.47
C GLU A 643 32.40 23.72 -16.64
N GLN A 644 33.72 23.96 -16.56
CA GLN A 644 34.45 24.72 -17.57
C GLN A 644 35.28 23.91 -18.59
N GLU A 645 35.38 22.58 -18.50
CA GLU A 645 36.21 21.80 -19.47
C GLU A 645 35.53 20.61 -20.16
N ILE A 646 34.25 20.34 -19.93
CA ILE A 646 33.49 19.41 -20.77
C ILE A 646 32.37 20.18 -21.43
N ALA A 647 32.57 20.56 -22.70
CA ALA A 647 31.48 21.04 -23.53
C ALA A 647 30.39 19.97 -23.54
N VAL A 648 29.28 20.20 -22.82
CA VAL A 648 28.13 19.28 -22.80
C VAL A 648 27.63 19.19 -24.22
N ILE A 649 27.87 18.04 -24.87
CA ILE A 649 27.35 17.77 -26.20
C ILE A 649 25.81 17.82 -26.09
N PRO A 650 25.13 18.74 -26.80
CA PRO A 650 23.67 18.80 -26.76
C PRO A 650 23.09 17.43 -27.15
N GLY A 651 22.18 16.88 -26.32
CA GLY A 651 21.54 15.58 -26.55
C GLY A 651 22.07 14.43 -25.68
N ASP A 652 23.26 14.57 -25.10
CA ASP A 652 23.89 13.53 -24.28
C ASP A 652 23.06 13.18 -23.01
N GLY A 653 22.41 14.19 -22.43
CA GLY A 653 21.52 14.02 -21.28
C GLY A 653 20.26 13.17 -21.57
N LEU A 654 19.73 13.22 -22.79
CA LEU A 654 18.55 12.41 -23.16
C LEU A 654 18.93 10.93 -23.31
N LEU A 655 20.02 10.66 -24.04
CA LEU A 655 20.54 9.31 -24.22
C LEU A 655 20.88 8.68 -22.85
N LYS A 656 21.58 9.41 -22.00
CA LYS A 656 21.89 8.98 -20.62
C LYS A 656 20.65 8.63 -19.80
N ARG A 657 19.62 9.50 -19.78
CA ARG A 657 18.37 9.22 -19.05
C ARG A 657 17.68 7.96 -19.56
N HIS A 658 17.66 7.72 -20.86
CA HIS A 658 17.04 6.53 -21.43
C HIS A 658 17.87 5.25 -21.19
N ILE A 659 19.20 5.32 -21.25
CA ILE A 659 20.08 4.21 -20.82
C ILE A 659 19.78 3.86 -19.36
N ILE A 660 19.71 4.85 -18.46
CA ILE A 660 19.42 4.64 -17.03
C ILE A 660 18.01 4.05 -16.81
N ARG A 661 17.01 4.50 -17.57
CA ARG A 661 15.64 3.93 -17.50
C ARG A 661 15.56 2.50 -18.05
N ALA A 662 16.32 2.20 -19.10
CA ALA A 662 16.36 0.87 -19.73
C ALA A 662 17.25 -0.13 -18.97
N LEU A 663 18.10 0.36 -18.06
CA LEU A 663 19.06 -0.44 -17.31
C LEU A 663 18.48 -1.69 -16.62
N PRO A 664 17.29 -1.66 -15.99
CA PRO A 664 16.69 -2.87 -15.42
C PRO A 664 16.41 -3.95 -16.45
N SER A 665 16.03 -3.56 -17.67
CA SER A 665 15.81 -4.46 -18.80
C SER A 665 17.13 -4.92 -19.42
N LEU A 666 18.14 -4.03 -19.51
CA LEU A 666 19.49 -4.36 -20.02
C LEU A 666 20.23 -5.35 -19.11
N LEU A 667 20.00 -5.28 -17.80
CA LEU A 667 20.58 -6.20 -16.83
C LEU A 667 19.82 -7.52 -16.71
N GLU A 668 18.80 -7.75 -17.56
CA GLU A 668 17.94 -8.94 -17.56
C GLU A 668 17.56 -9.38 -16.14
N LEU A 669 17.13 -8.43 -15.28
CA LEU A 669 16.84 -8.66 -13.85
C LEU A 669 15.65 -9.61 -13.57
N SER A 670 15.26 -10.44 -14.53
CA SER A 670 14.05 -11.27 -14.49
C SER A 670 14.21 -12.62 -13.78
N ALA A 671 15.38 -13.00 -13.23
CA ALA A 671 15.47 -14.24 -12.41
C ALA A 671 16.67 -14.41 -11.47
N CYS A 672 17.80 -13.69 -11.62
CA CYS A 672 18.99 -13.88 -10.76
C CYS A 672 19.45 -12.56 -10.14
N GLU A 673 18.89 -12.19 -8.98
CA GLU A 673 19.18 -10.92 -8.29
C GLU A 673 20.61 -10.79 -7.71
N SER A 674 21.57 -11.68 -7.96
CA SER A 674 22.92 -11.59 -7.36
C SER A 674 24.10 -11.82 -8.32
N GLY A 675 23.85 -11.98 -9.62
CA GLY A 675 24.85 -12.50 -10.57
C GLY A 675 25.61 -11.50 -11.43
N ASN A 676 25.26 -10.22 -11.50
CA ASN A 676 25.87 -9.30 -12.46
C ASN A 676 26.90 -8.37 -11.81
N VAL A 677 28.08 -8.26 -12.43
CA VAL A 677 29.17 -7.36 -12.04
C VAL A 677 29.42 -6.32 -13.14
N LEU A 678 29.38 -5.04 -12.78
CA LEU A 678 29.71 -3.93 -13.67
C LEU A 678 31.21 -3.65 -13.63
N ALA A 679 31.86 -3.60 -14.78
CA ALA A 679 33.21 -3.11 -14.97
C ALA A 679 33.16 -1.69 -15.57
N ILE A 680 33.30 -0.68 -14.73
CA ILE A 680 33.17 0.74 -15.10
C ILE A 680 34.55 1.29 -15.46
N PRO A 681 34.76 1.83 -16.68
CA PRO A 681 36.02 2.43 -17.06
C PRO A 681 36.28 3.71 -16.28
N MET A 682 37.50 3.82 -15.77
CA MET A 682 38.02 4.94 -15.03
C MET A 682 39.11 5.62 -15.88
N PRO A 683 38.88 6.86 -16.35
CA PRO A 683 39.94 7.63 -17.00
C PRO A 683 41.18 7.74 -16.08
N PRO A 684 42.41 7.77 -16.61
CA PRO A 684 43.62 7.94 -15.79
C PRO A 684 43.61 9.20 -14.89
N SER A 685 42.89 10.25 -15.31
CA SER A 685 42.66 11.49 -14.54
C SER A 685 41.58 11.34 -13.44
N ALA A 686 40.80 10.26 -13.44
CA ALA A 686 39.61 10.05 -12.63
C ALA A 686 39.87 9.31 -11.30
N ALA A 687 41.12 9.03 -10.93
CA ALA A 687 41.43 8.47 -9.61
C ALA A 687 40.98 9.39 -8.45
N ASN A 688 40.93 10.71 -8.68
CA ASN A 688 40.32 11.68 -7.76
C ASN A 688 38.79 11.82 -7.96
N ALA A 689 38.25 11.32 -9.08
CA ALA A 689 36.84 11.41 -9.42
C ALA A 689 35.98 10.28 -8.85
N LEU A 690 36.58 9.32 -8.13
CA LEU A 690 35.82 8.36 -7.32
C LEU A 690 35.18 8.97 -6.08
N THR A 691 35.62 10.17 -5.67
CA THR A 691 34.86 11.04 -4.77
C THR A 691 33.68 11.71 -5.48
N SER A 692 33.67 11.72 -6.82
CA SER A 692 32.65 12.31 -7.69
C SER A 692 31.61 11.28 -8.18
N LEU A 693 32.03 10.04 -8.47
CA LEU A 693 31.15 8.87 -8.36
C LEU A 693 30.64 8.94 -6.92
N HIS A 694 29.36 9.21 -6.70
CA HIS A 694 28.77 9.34 -5.36
C HIS A 694 28.70 7.98 -4.63
N ILE A 695 29.78 7.21 -4.65
CA ILE A 695 30.06 6.02 -3.86
C ILE A 695 30.29 6.51 -2.43
N CYS A 696 29.20 6.85 -1.76
CA CYS A 696 29.22 7.20 -0.35
C CYS A 696 29.21 5.89 0.45
N ALA A 697 30.26 5.68 1.24
CA ALA A 697 30.19 4.72 2.33
C ALA A 697 29.23 5.28 3.39
N ALA A 698 28.23 4.49 3.79
CA ALA A 698 27.19 4.98 4.70
C ALA A 698 27.71 5.30 6.12
N ASP A 699 28.84 4.72 6.54
CA ASP A 699 29.36 4.83 7.92
C ASP A 699 30.89 4.72 8.09
N VAL A 700 31.70 4.76 7.01
CA VAL A 700 33.16 4.55 7.14
C VAL A 700 33.92 5.88 7.16
N GLN A 701 34.59 6.18 8.28
CA GLN A 701 35.43 7.38 8.46
C GLN A 701 36.65 7.43 7.52
N GLU A 702 37.03 6.30 6.92
CA GLU A 702 38.10 6.19 5.94
C GLU A 702 37.56 5.65 4.61
N THR A 703 37.60 6.50 3.57
CA THR A 703 37.33 6.03 2.20
C THR A 703 38.39 5.02 1.79
N PRO A 704 38.03 3.78 1.39
CA PRO A 704 39.02 2.79 0.99
C PRO A 704 39.83 3.30 -0.21
N ASP A 705 41.13 3.00 -0.27
CA ASP A 705 41.99 3.42 -1.39
C ASP A 705 41.54 2.72 -2.67
N VAL A 706 40.75 3.43 -3.47
CA VAL A 706 40.07 2.85 -4.63
C VAL A 706 41.04 2.40 -5.71
N LYS A 707 42.30 2.87 -5.69
CA LYS A 707 43.35 2.38 -6.58
C LYS A 707 43.55 0.87 -6.46
N GLN A 708 43.23 0.28 -5.31
CA GLN A 708 43.28 -1.16 -5.07
C GLN A 708 42.15 -1.95 -5.75
N PHE A 709 41.12 -1.27 -6.27
CA PHE A 709 40.00 -1.87 -7.00
C PHE A 709 40.02 -1.54 -8.49
N VAL A 710 41.01 -0.78 -8.96
CA VAL A 710 41.20 -0.51 -10.38
C VAL A 710 42.04 -1.62 -11.00
N HIS A 711 41.46 -2.36 -11.92
CA HIS A 711 42.17 -3.36 -12.72
C HIS A 711 41.98 -3.01 -14.20
N ASN A 712 43.08 -2.89 -14.96
CA ASN A 712 43.10 -2.45 -16.36
C ASN A 712 42.30 -1.16 -16.62
N GLY A 713 42.37 -0.21 -15.69
CA GLY A 713 41.64 1.05 -15.79
C GLY A 713 40.13 0.92 -15.58
N GLN A 714 39.63 -0.18 -15.01
CA GLN A 714 38.21 -0.40 -14.70
C GLN A 714 38.00 -0.72 -13.22
N VAL A 715 36.85 -0.32 -12.67
CA VAL A 715 36.40 -0.67 -11.31
C VAL A 715 35.26 -1.67 -11.41
N PHE A 716 35.32 -2.73 -10.59
CA PHE A 716 34.36 -3.83 -10.59
C PHE A 716 33.37 -3.69 -9.43
N LEU A 717 32.08 -3.65 -9.77
CA LEU A 717 30.98 -3.42 -8.83
C LEU A 717 29.91 -4.52 -8.98
N GLN A 718 29.69 -5.31 -7.93
CA GLN A 718 28.57 -6.25 -7.89
C GLN A 718 27.29 -5.50 -7.54
N LEU A 719 26.23 -5.70 -8.31
CA LEU A 719 24.91 -5.14 -8.01
C LEU A 719 24.24 -5.97 -6.89
N ILE A 720 23.89 -5.34 -5.78
CA ILE A 720 23.23 -6.02 -4.64
C ILE A 720 21.71 -5.90 -4.78
N ARG A 721 21.20 -4.68 -4.98
CA ARG A 721 19.76 -4.42 -5.16
C ARG A 721 19.52 -3.05 -5.79
N LYS A 722 18.36 -2.91 -6.43
CA LYS A 722 17.86 -1.63 -6.93
C LYS A 722 17.25 -0.82 -5.79
N GLY A 723 17.71 0.41 -5.60
CA GLY A 723 17.25 1.31 -4.53
C GLY A 723 18.05 1.15 -3.22
N VAL A 724 18.24 2.27 -2.53
CA VAL A 724 19.15 2.37 -1.37
C VAL A 724 18.55 1.75 -0.08
N GLY A 725 17.24 1.49 0.00
CA GLY A 725 16.59 0.90 1.18
C GLY A 725 16.99 1.58 2.50
N ASP A 726 17.14 0.81 3.58
CA ASP A 726 17.53 1.24 4.93
C ASP A 726 19.03 1.55 5.13
N VAL A 727 19.81 1.73 4.04
CA VAL A 727 21.19 2.21 4.19
C VAL A 727 21.13 3.61 4.82
N VAL A 728 21.73 3.75 6.01
CA VAL A 728 21.70 4.97 6.84
C VAL A 728 22.17 6.15 5.99
N ARG A 729 21.29 7.15 5.84
CA ARG A 729 21.50 8.27 4.93
C ARG A 729 22.24 9.39 5.65
N PRO A 730 23.43 9.81 5.20
CA PRO A 730 24.06 11.00 5.76
C PRO A 730 23.37 12.31 5.32
N ASN A 731 22.57 12.31 4.22
CA ASN A 731 21.74 13.47 3.84
C ASN A 731 20.64 13.10 2.83
N LYS A 732 19.41 13.59 3.02
CA LYS A 732 18.22 13.27 2.18
C LYS A 732 18.21 13.92 0.78
N ALA A 733 19.11 14.87 0.50
CA ALA A 733 19.03 15.72 -0.70
C ALA A 733 19.74 15.19 -1.95
N THR A 734 20.57 14.13 -1.86
CA THR A 734 21.54 13.81 -2.93
C THR A 734 21.34 12.49 -3.66
N PHE A 735 20.40 11.62 -3.25
CA PHE A 735 20.23 10.29 -3.86
C PHE A 735 18.88 10.14 -4.59
N ALA A 736 18.93 9.67 -5.84
CA ALA A 736 17.79 9.51 -6.73
C ALA A 736 17.17 8.11 -6.61
N ARG A 737 15.91 7.96 -7.04
CA ARG A 737 15.19 6.66 -7.08
C ARG A 737 15.90 5.60 -7.96
N ASN A 738 16.83 6.04 -8.80
CA ASN A 738 17.60 5.21 -9.73
C ASN A 738 18.97 4.79 -9.19
N ASP A 739 19.31 5.10 -7.94
CA ASP A 739 20.59 4.69 -7.35
C ASP A 739 20.60 3.23 -6.91
N TRP A 740 21.77 2.59 -6.97
CA TRP A 740 21.93 1.15 -6.74
C TRP A 740 22.83 0.88 -5.55
N ALA A 741 22.46 -0.10 -4.73
CA ALA A 741 23.39 -0.62 -3.73
C ALA A 741 24.37 -1.58 -4.43
N VAL A 742 25.66 -1.32 -4.29
CA VAL A 742 26.74 -2.07 -4.94
C VAL A 742 27.81 -2.49 -3.95
N MET A 743 28.51 -3.57 -4.26
CA MET A 743 29.70 -4.02 -3.54
C MET A 743 30.93 -3.85 -4.42
N LEU A 744 31.99 -3.24 -3.88
CA LEU A 744 33.29 -3.17 -4.55
C LEU A 744 33.93 -4.57 -4.57
N LEU A 745 34.38 -4.98 -5.74
CA LEU A 745 35.07 -6.24 -5.95
C LEU A 745 36.55 -5.99 -6.25
N ARG A 746 37.42 -6.75 -5.59
CA ARG A 746 38.85 -6.75 -5.89
C ARG A 746 39.14 -7.86 -6.90
N VAL A 747 39.76 -7.52 -8.04
CA VAL A 747 40.27 -8.53 -8.97
C VAL A 747 41.51 -9.19 -8.34
N THR A 748 41.41 -10.48 -8.01
CA THR A 748 42.50 -11.26 -7.39
C THR A 748 43.42 -11.86 -8.43
N SER A 749 42.87 -12.26 -9.58
CA SER A 749 43.65 -12.71 -10.73
C SER A 749 42.88 -12.54 -12.04
N ALA A 750 43.61 -12.49 -13.14
CA ALA A 750 43.05 -12.47 -14.49
C ALA A 750 43.50 -13.73 -15.23
N GLY A 751 42.56 -14.38 -15.95
CA GLY A 751 42.87 -15.51 -16.82
C GLY A 751 43.76 -15.10 -18.00
N PRO A 752 44.40 -16.08 -18.67
CA PRO A 752 45.39 -15.84 -19.73
C PRO A 752 44.86 -15.00 -20.91
N ASP A 753 43.55 -15.06 -21.19
CA ASP A 753 42.91 -14.38 -22.34
C ASP A 753 42.06 -13.16 -21.95
N SER A 754 42.13 -12.68 -20.69
CA SER A 754 41.27 -11.60 -20.17
C SER A 754 39.75 -11.84 -20.26
N ALA A 755 39.32 -13.03 -20.70
CA ALA A 755 37.92 -13.43 -20.80
C ALA A 755 37.35 -13.96 -19.46
N GLU A 756 38.23 -14.24 -18.50
CA GLU A 756 37.88 -14.68 -17.15
C GLU A 756 38.63 -13.84 -16.12
N LEU A 757 37.91 -13.39 -15.08
CA LEU A 757 38.49 -12.67 -13.95
C LEU A 757 38.08 -13.35 -12.65
N HIS A 758 38.99 -13.45 -11.70
CA HIS A 758 38.64 -13.85 -10.33
C HIS A 758 38.49 -12.60 -9.49
N VAL A 759 37.37 -12.51 -8.78
CA VAL A 759 37.05 -11.37 -7.93
C VAL A 759 36.71 -11.82 -6.52
N SER A 760 37.17 -11.09 -5.51
CA SER A 760 36.77 -11.31 -4.12
C SER A 760 36.09 -10.08 -3.53
N PRO A 761 35.07 -10.28 -2.67
CA PRO A 761 34.55 -9.20 -1.84
C PRO A 761 35.60 -8.77 -0.81
N VAL A 762 35.57 -7.51 -0.41
CA VAL A 762 36.56 -6.94 0.51
C VAL A 762 36.16 -7.22 1.95
N GLU A 763 36.92 -8.06 2.65
CA GLU A 763 36.62 -8.47 4.04
C GLU A 763 36.61 -7.32 5.06
N SER A 764 37.36 -6.23 4.81
CA SER A 764 37.46 -5.08 5.72
C SER A 764 36.32 -4.06 5.59
N ALA A 765 35.47 -4.18 4.57
CA ALA A 765 34.28 -3.34 4.42
C ALA A 765 33.08 -4.08 5.02
N SER A 766 32.95 -4.00 6.34
CA SER A 766 31.82 -4.54 7.11
C SER A 766 30.47 -4.16 6.49
N SER A 767 29.76 -5.08 5.84
CA SER A 767 28.31 -5.06 5.52
C SER A 767 27.68 -3.80 4.87
N ALA A 768 28.43 -2.74 4.65
CA ALA A 768 27.94 -1.43 4.25
C ALA A 768 28.05 -1.36 2.72
N GLY A 769 26.94 -1.67 2.05
CA GLY A 769 26.83 -1.49 0.60
C GLY A 769 27.14 -0.05 0.21
N PHE A 770 27.87 0.13 -0.89
CA PHE A 770 28.09 1.43 -1.50
C PHE A 770 26.87 1.83 -2.34
N VAL A 771 26.68 3.12 -2.58
CA VAL A 771 25.62 3.60 -3.48
C VAL A 771 26.25 4.04 -4.80
N LEU A 772 25.83 3.43 -5.92
CA LEU A 772 26.21 3.87 -7.25
C LEU A 772 25.08 4.74 -7.84
N SER A 773 25.37 6.03 -8.03
CA SER A 773 24.50 6.90 -8.81
C SER A 773 24.93 6.90 -10.28
N LEU A 774 24.15 6.21 -11.12
CA LEU A 774 24.39 6.16 -12.56
C LEU A 774 24.15 7.52 -13.23
N GLU A 775 23.31 8.37 -12.62
CA GLU A 775 23.10 9.75 -13.06
C GLU A 775 24.36 10.61 -12.91
N ALA A 776 25.33 10.21 -12.08
CA ALA A 776 26.62 10.88 -11.97
C ALA A 776 27.63 10.45 -13.06
N LEU A 777 27.43 9.30 -13.72
CA LEU A 777 28.38 8.78 -14.70
C LEU A 777 28.28 9.54 -16.04
N PRO A 778 29.39 9.98 -16.65
CA PRO A 778 29.37 10.48 -18.02
C PRO A 778 28.78 9.44 -18.99
N THR A 779 28.07 9.89 -20.01
CA THR A 779 27.39 8.98 -20.96
C THR A 779 28.39 8.07 -21.68
N GLN A 780 29.58 8.58 -22.00
CA GLN A 780 30.65 7.77 -22.58
C GLN A 780 31.09 6.65 -21.62
N VAL A 781 31.21 6.93 -20.32
CA VAL A 781 31.53 5.91 -19.31
C VAL A 781 30.43 4.84 -19.25
N LEU A 782 29.15 5.22 -19.35
CA LEU A 782 28.04 4.27 -19.43
C LEU A 782 28.11 3.38 -20.68
N LYS A 783 28.45 3.96 -21.84
CA LYS A 783 28.63 3.22 -23.11
C LYS A 783 29.79 2.23 -23.02
N ASP A 784 30.88 2.63 -22.39
CA ASP A 784 32.10 1.84 -22.26
C ASP A 784 32.07 0.86 -21.06
N THR A 785 31.05 0.96 -20.20
CA THR A 785 30.84 0.04 -19.08
C THR A 785 30.54 -1.35 -19.62
N LYS A 786 31.12 -2.37 -18.99
CA LYS A 786 30.88 -3.77 -19.33
C LYS A 786 30.13 -4.48 -18.20
N ILE A 787 29.31 -5.47 -18.54
CA ILE A 787 28.69 -6.41 -17.61
C ILE A 787 29.47 -7.72 -17.67
N TRP A 788 29.66 -8.32 -16.52
CA TRP A 788 30.20 -9.66 -16.34
C TRP A 788 29.18 -10.53 -15.62
N ALA A 789 29.09 -11.79 -16.03
CA ALA A 789 28.33 -12.81 -15.32
C ALA A 789 29.19 -13.41 -14.21
N LEU A 790 28.69 -13.36 -12.98
CA LEU A 790 29.24 -14.02 -11.81
C LEU A 790 28.87 -15.51 -11.87
N GLN A 791 29.88 -16.36 -11.98
CA GLN A 791 29.68 -17.80 -11.91
C GLN A 791 29.30 -18.21 -10.48
N PRO A 792 28.37 -19.15 -10.30
CA PRO A 792 27.92 -19.61 -8.98
C PRO A 792 29.02 -20.33 -8.20
N ASP A 793 30.00 -20.91 -8.90
CA ASP A 793 31.12 -21.62 -8.28
C ASP A 793 32.02 -20.65 -7.54
N MET A 794 32.11 -20.83 -6.22
CA MET A 794 33.10 -20.15 -5.39
C MET A 794 34.47 -20.77 -5.63
N CYS A 795 35.45 -19.94 -5.99
CA CYS A 795 36.83 -20.36 -6.16
C CYS A 795 37.68 -19.86 -4.98
N SER A 796 38.49 -20.75 -4.42
CA SER A 796 39.48 -20.41 -3.40
C SER A 796 40.83 -20.23 -4.06
N GLN A 797 41.48 -19.08 -3.84
CA GLN A 797 42.79 -18.78 -4.40
C GLN A 797 43.72 -18.24 -3.31
N LEU A 798 44.93 -18.78 -3.24
CA LEU A 798 46.00 -18.24 -2.41
C LEU A 798 46.50 -16.91 -3.00
N CYS A 799 46.41 -15.82 -2.24
CA CYS A 799 47.05 -14.54 -2.55
C CYS A 799 48.53 -14.58 -2.16
N PHE A 800 49.42 -14.31 -3.11
CA PHE A 800 50.86 -14.30 -2.85
C PHE A 800 51.34 -12.89 -2.49
N PRO A 801 52.34 -12.75 -1.59
CA PRO A 801 53.02 -11.48 -1.37
C PRO A 801 53.71 -10.99 -2.65
N ASP A 802 53.80 -9.67 -2.85
CA ASP A 802 54.48 -9.04 -4.01
C ASP A 802 55.93 -9.51 -4.22
N SER A 803 56.56 -10.05 -3.18
CA SER A 803 57.93 -10.60 -3.22
C SER A 803 58.07 -11.95 -3.93
N VAL A 804 56.96 -12.60 -4.31
CA VAL A 804 56.96 -13.92 -4.96
C VAL A 804 56.88 -13.76 -6.48
N PRO A 805 57.88 -14.20 -7.27
CA PRO A 805 57.78 -14.12 -8.74
C PRO A 805 56.61 -14.98 -9.26
N LEU A 806 55.54 -14.30 -9.67
CA LEU A 806 54.20 -14.86 -9.91
C LEU A 806 54.08 -15.77 -11.14
N SER A 807 54.99 -15.65 -12.12
CA SER A 807 54.78 -16.23 -13.46
C SER A 807 54.55 -17.75 -13.51
N HIS A 808 55.02 -18.49 -12.50
CA HIS A 808 54.83 -19.96 -12.44
C HIS A 808 53.81 -20.41 -11.39
N VAL A 809 53.65 -19.66 -10.30
CA VAL A 809 52.76 -20.06 -9.19
C VAL A 809 51.31 -19.66 -9.47
N GLN A 810 51.10 -18.57 -10.21
CA GLN A 810 49.77 -18.04 -10.51
C GLN A 810 48.93 -19.01 -11.35
N TYR A 811 49.56 -19.72 -12.29
CA TYR A 811 48.90 -20.73 -13.13
C TYR A 811 48.34 -21.92 -12.32
N TYR A 812 49.03 -22.35 -11.27
CA TYR A 812 48.60 -23.46 -10.40
C TYR A 812 47.91 -23.00 -9.12
N SER A 813 47.75 -21.70 -8.91
CA SER A 813 47.32 -21.16 -7.63
C SER A 813 45.99 -21.73 -7.14
N GLN A 814 44.99 -21.84 -8.02
CA GLN A 814 43.70 -22.44 -7.70
C GLN A 814 43.83 -23.94 -7.38
N THR A 815 44.40 -24.73 -8.29
CA THR A 815 44.58 -26.19 -8.10
C THR A 815 45.39 -26.50 -6.84
N LEU A 816 46.43 -25.69 -6.56
CA LEU A 816 47.24 -25.83 -5.37
C LEU A 816 46.44 -25.49 -4.11
N THR A 817 45.63 -24.44 -4.15
CA THR A 817 44.77 -24.03 -3.02
C THR A 817 43.73 -25.11 -2.71
N GLU A 818 43.04 -25.64 -3.72
CA GLU A 818 42.06 -26.73 -3.56
C GLU A 818 42.72 -27.97 -2.96
N LYS A 819 43.88 -28.37 -3.49
CA LYS A 819 44.66 -29.51 -2.96
C LYS A 819 45.13 -29.28 -1.52
N LEU A 820 45.57 -28.06 -1.19
CA LEU A 820 46.05 -27.68 0.15
C LEU A 820 44.93 -27.50 1.19
N LEU A 821 43.72 -27.14 0.75
CA LEU A 821 42.52 -27.04 1.60
C LEU A 821 41.89 -28.41 1.91
N SER A 822 42.31 -29.47 1.21
CA SER A 822 41.84 -30.83 1.50
C SER A 822 42.19 -31.23 2.94
N SER A 823 41.27 -31.93 3.62
CA SER A 823 41.36 -32.25 5.06
C SER A 823 42.57 -33.10 5.47
N ARG A 824 43.29 -33.67 4.51
CA ARG A 824 44.48 -34.53 4.73
C ARG A 824 45.80 -33.87 4.35
N GLY A 825 45.78 -32.60 3.93
CA GLY A 825 46.93 -31.94 3.34
C GLY A 825 47.27 -32.45 1.94
N PHE A 826 48.05 -31.69 1.18
CA PHE A 826 48.42 -32.04 -0.18
C PHE A 826 49.65 -32.95 -0.21
N GLN A 827 49.47 -34.22 -0.57
CA GLN A 827 50.57 -35.14 -0.86
C GLN A 827 50.97 -35.03 -2.33
N LEU A 828 52.18 -34.52 -2.58
CA LEU A 828 52.72 -34.41 -3.93
C LEU A 828 53.46 -35.71 -4.29
N SER A 829 52.94 -36.46 -5.26
CA SER A 829 53.53 -37.70 -5.77
C SER A 829 54.44 -37.42 -6.97
N GLY A 830 55.53 -38.17 -7.10
CA GLY A 830 56.40 -38.11 -8.30
C GLY A 830 55.69 -38.41 -9.62
N THR A 831 54.46 -38.95 -9.56
CA THR A 831 53.59 -39.22 -10.72
C THR A 831 52.63 -38.07 -11.04
N ASP A 832 52.57 -37.01 -10.23
CA ASP A 832 51.69 -35.87 -10.50
C ASP A 832 52.13 -35.15 -11.80
N PRO A 833 51.18 -34.82 -12.70
CA PRO A 833 51.48 -33.92 -13.81
C PRO A 833 52.02 -32.61 -13.22
N ASP A 834 53.11 -32.12 -13.83
CA ASP A 834 53.80 -30.92 -13.38
C ASP A 834 54.45 -31.02 -11.98
N PHE A 835 54.80 -32.23 -11.51
CA PHE A 835 55.48 -32.48 -10.22
C PHE A 835 56.60 -31.47 -9.90
N GLN A 836 57.50 -31.22 -10.86
CA GLN A 836 58.62 -30.30 -10.66
C GLN A 836 58.16 -28.84 -10.46
N VAL A 837 57.07 -28.44 -11.12
CA VAL A 837 56.51 -27.09 -11.02
C VAL A 837 55.73 -26.92 -9.72
N LEU A 838 54.93 -27.91 -9.34
CA LEU A 838 54.21 -27.94 -8.07
C LEU A 838 55.18 -27.98 -6.88
N LEU A 839 56.23 -28.81 -6.94
CA LEU A 839 57.25 -28.88 -5.90
C LEU A 839 58.01 -27.55 -5.75
N LYS A 840 58.38 -26.92 -6.87
CA LYS A 840 59.03 -25.61 -6.86
C LYS A 840 58.11 -24.53 -6.26
N SER A 841 56.82 -24.58 -6.57
CA SER A 841 55.81 -23.65 -6.04
C SER A 841 55.62 -23.85 -4.53
N LEU A 842 55.48 -25.09 -4.06
CA LEU A 842 55.34 -25.41 -2.63
C LEU A 842 56.57 -25.00 -1.83
N ARG A 843 57.78 -25.24 -2.33
CA ARG A 843 59.02 -24.78 -1.70
C ARG A 843 59.13 -23.26 -1.65
N LEU A 844 58.58 -22.56 -2.64
CA LEU A 844 58.55 -21.10 -2.64
C LEU A 844 57.57 -20.58 -1.59
N LEU A 845 56.42 -21.23 -1.43
CA LEU A 845 55.44 -20.91 -0.39
C LEU A 845 55.89 -21.27 1.01
N GLU A 846 56.71 -22.32 1.15
CA GLU A 846 57.35 -22.69 2.40
C GLU A 846 58.31 -21.61 2.88
N LYS A 847 59.08 -21.03 1.94
CA LYS A 847 59.98 -19.90 2.24
C LYS A 847 59.25 -18.63 2.68
N THR A 848 58.00 -18.45 2.25
CA THR A 848 57.15 -17.34 2.69
C THR A 848 56.25 -17.72 3.88
N GLU A 849 56.52 -18.86 4.52
CA GLU A 849 55.76 -19.39 5.66
C GLU A 849 54.26 -19.58 5.39
N MET A 850 53.82 -19.71 4.14
CA MET A 850 52.41 -19.90 3.77
C MET A 850 51.99 -21.38 3.82
N VAL A 851 52.93 -22.28 3.53
CA VAL A 851 52.73 -23.73 3.69
C VAL A 851 53.85 -24.28 4.56
N ARG A 852 53.58 -25.41 5.21
CA ARG A 852 54.59 -26.19 5.91
C ARG A 852 54.46 -27.65 5.51
N LYS A 853 55.57 -28.39 5.55
CA LYS A 853 55.57 -29.83 5.30
C LYS A 853 55.40 -30.59 6.62
N GLU A 854 54.32 -31.35 6.75
CA GLU A 854 54.05 -32.25 7.88
C GLU A 854 54.16 -33.70 7.39
N GLY A 855 55.30 -34.34 7.65
CA GLY A 855 55.62 -35.65 7.07
C GLY A 855 55.77 -35.56 5.54
N ASP A 856 54.93 -36.31 4.81
CA ASP A 856 54.87 -36.29 3.34
C ASP A 856 53.77 -35.38 2.77
N ALA A 857 52.95 -34.77 3.62
CA ALA A 857 51.90 -33.86 3.20
C ALA A 857 52.30 -32.39 3.40
N TRP A 858 51.83 -31.53 2.49
CA TRP A 858 51.92 -30.08 2.61
C TRP A 858 50.61 -29.53 3.19
N THR A 859 50.71 -28.69 4.21
CA THR A 859 49.54 -28.08 4.88
C THR A 859 49.68 -26.56 4.88
N LEU A 860 48.54 -25.86 4.86
CA LEU A 860 48.53 -24.41 5.03
C LEU A 860 48.90 -24.06 6.47
N THR A 861 49.83 -23.12 6.63
CA THR A 861 50.08 -22.47 7.92
C THR A 861 48.93 -21.51 8.26
N GLU A 862 48.98 -20.87 9.43
CA GLU A 862 48.04 -19.79 9.75
C GLU A 862 48.19 -18.59 8.78
N ALA A 863 49.43 -18.25 8.41
CA ALA A 863 49.69 -17.21 7.41
C ALA A 863 49.12 -17.60 6.05
N GLY A 864 49.32 -18.84 5.59
CA GLY A 864 48.74 -19.34 4.35
C GLY A 864 47.22 -19.36 4.35
N ARG A 865 46.59 -19.78 5.46
CA ARG A 865 45.13 -19.73 5.61
C ARG A 865 44.59 -18.30 5.53
N ARG A 866 45.26 -17.34 6.17
CA ARG A 866 44.90 -15.90 6.07
C ARG A 866 45.11 -15.32 4.67
N SER A 867 45.96 -15.94 3.87
CA SER A 867 46.18 -15.57 2.48
C SER A 867 45.25 -16.28 1.49
N VAL A 868 44.45 -17.26 1.92
CA VAL A 868 43.40 -17.83 1.06
C VAL A 868 42.29 -16.80 0.95
N THR A 869 42.05 -16.32 -0.26
CA THR A 869 40.89 -15.49 -0.57
C THR A 869 39.85 -16.35 -1.27
N VAL A 870 38.61 -16.24 -0.82
CA VAL A 870 37.46 -16.87 -1.48
C VAL A 870 36.82 -15.82 -2.36
N GLY A 871 36.67 -16.16 -3.64
CA GLY A 871 36.13 -15.28 -4.65
C GLY A 871 35.18 -15.99 -5.58
N HIS A 872 34.74 -15.26 -6.59
CA HIS A 872 33.91 -15.74 -7.67
C HIS A 872 34.66 -15.56 -8.98
N ARG A 873 34.37 -16.45 -9.93
CA ARG A 873 34.82 -16.30 -11.31
C ARG A 873 33.82 -15.46 -12.08
N LEU A 874 34.31 -14.45 -12.79
CA LEU A 874 33.57 -13.65 -13.76
C LEU A 874 33.84 -14.17 -15.15
N SER A 875 32.79 -14.29 -15.95
CA SER A 875 32.88 -14.65 -17.36
C SER A 875 31.87 -13.85 -18.19
N ASP A 876 31.79 -14.14 -19.50
CA ASP A 876 30.78 -13.57 -20.40
C ASP A 876 30.76 -12.04 -20.39
N CYS A 877 31.94 -11.44 -20.56
CA CYS A 877 32.08 -10.00 -20.60
C CYS A 877 31.37 -9.40 -21.81
N LYS A 878 30.33 -8.62 -21.56
CA LYS A 878 29.52 -7.96 -22.59
C LYS A 878 29.48 -6.44 -22.35
N PRO A 879 29.35 -5.60 -23.38
CA PRO A 879 29.04 -4.20 -23.17
C PRO A 879 27.72 -4.04 -22.38
N LEU A 880 27.65 -3.10 -21.43
CA LEU A 880 26.39 -2.74 -20.75
C LEU A 880 25.36 -2.21 -21.75
N VAL A 881 25.86 -1.42 -22.70
CA VAL A 881 25.07 -0.85 -23.78
C VAL A 881 25.47 -1.57 -25.06
N VAL A 882 24.82 -2.70 -25.33
CA VAL A 882 24.95 -3.38 -26.63
C VAL A 882 23.99 -2.70 -27.58
N VAL A 883 24.52 -2.10 -28.65
CA VAL A 883 23.69 -1.77 -29.82
C VAL A 883 23.23 -3.11 -30.37
N ARG A 884 21.95 -3.42 -30.21
CA ARG A 884 21.35 -4.66 -30.74
C ARG A 884 21.63 -4.75 -32.24
N ASP A 885 21.64 -5.98 -32.74
CA ASP A 885 21.99 -6.35 -34.13
C ASP A 885 21.51 -5.28 -35.13
N PRO A 886 22.38 -4.73 -36.00
CA PRO A 886 21.99 -3.77 -37.02
C PRO A 886 20.85 -4.27 -37.93
N GLU A 887 20.65 -5.59 -38.03
CA GLU A 887 19.53 -6.20 -38.76
C GLU A 887 18.20 -6.18 -37.99
N GLN A 888 18.19 -5.84 -36.69
CA GLN A 888 16.95 -5.74 -35.93
C GLN A 888 16.03 -4.66 -36.55
N PRO A 889 14.75 -5.00 -36.81
CA PRO A 889 13.77 -4.05 -37.32
C PRO A 889 13.63 -2.80 -36.45
N VAL A 890 13.70 -1.61 -37.07
CA VAL A 890 13.62 -0.30 -36.38
C VAL A 890 12.34 -0.14 -35.56
N ASN A 891 11.27 -0.85 -35.92
CA ASN A 891 9.99 -0.84 -35.20
C ASN A 891 10.05 -1.51 -33.82
N GLU A 892 10.94 -2.49 -33.64
CA GLU A 892 11.09 -3.29 -32.42
C GLU A 892 12.15 -2.71 -31.45
N MET A 893 13.04 -1.86 -31.95
CA MET A 893 14.09 -1.21 -31.17
C MET A 893 13.52 -0.37 -30.01
N GLU A 894 14.15 -0.40 -28.83
CA GLU A 894 13.79 0.48 -27.72
C GLU A 894 14.25 1.93 -27.98
N LEU A 895 13.76 2.89 -27.18
CA LEU A 895 14.05 4.30 -27.43
C LEU A 895 15.55 4.64 -27.36
N PHE A 896 16.31 4.00 -26.46
CA PHE A 896 17.75 4.19 -26.38
C PHE A 896 18.49 3.53 -27.57
N ASP A 897 18.02 2.38 -28.07
CA ASP A 897 18.57 1.72 -29.27
C ASP A 897 18.44 2.65 -30.49
N LEU A 898 17.28 3.30 -30.64
CA LEU A 898 17.04 4.27 -31.70
C LEU A 898 17.98 5.48 -31.62
N LEU A 899 18.21 6.00 -30.41
CA LEU A 899 19.12 7.13 -30.19
C LEU A 899 20.58 6.76 -30.52
N LEU A 900 21.05 5.58 -30.11
CA LEU A 900 22.39 5.08 -30.45
C LEU A 900 22.53 4.83 -31.95
N ARG A 901 21.50 4.27 -32.60
CA ARG A 901 21.50 4.04 -34.05
C ARG A 901 21.53 5.36 -34.82
N LEU A 902 20.85 6.40 -34.33
CA LEU A 902 20.94 7.75 -34.89
C LEU A 902 22.36 8.32 -34.75
N GLU A 903 22.94 8.28 -33.56
CA GLU A 903 24.31 8.76 -33.31
C GLU A 903 25.33 8.04 -34.20
N ASN A 904 25.29 6.70 -34.26
CA ASN A 904 26.15 5.88 -35.13
C ASN A 904 25.91 6.15 -36.62
N SER A 905 24.71 6.60 -37.00
CA SER A 905 24.37 7.01 -38.36
C SER A 905 24.77 8.46 -38.67
N GLY A 906 25.50 9.13 -37.77
CA GLY A 906 26.01 10.49 -37.92
C GLY A 906 24.98 11.58 -37.65
N TRP A 907 23.91 11.28 -36.90
CA TRP A 907 22.92 12.29 -36.53
C TRP A 907 23.37 13.13 -35.33
N GLN A 908 23.12 14.44 -35.40
CA GLN A 908 23.40 15.39 -34.33
C GLN A 908 22.09 15.85 -33.66
N ALA A 909 22.10 15.93 -32.34
CA ALA A 909 20.97 16.42 -31.56
C ALA A 909 21.10 17.94 -31.33
N GLN A 910 20.03 18.70 -31.55
CA GLN A 910 20.03 20.14 -31.33
C GLN A 910 18.84 20.59 -30.47
N ALA A 911 19.13 21.28 -29.37
CA ALA A 911 18.11 21.86 -28.51
C ALA A 911 17.46 23.08 -29.19
N VAL A 912 16.15 23.21 -29.08
CA VAL A 912 15.39 24.41 -29.46
C VAL A 912 14.61 24.96 -28.27
N ALA A 913 14.43 26.28 -28.23
CA ALA A 913 13.70 26.92 -27.13
C ALA A 913 12.20 26.57 -27.09
N SER A 914 11.58 26.28 -28.24
CA SER A 914 10.17 25.89 -28.31
C SER A 914 9.84 25.11 -29.59
N LYS A 915 8.68 24.45 -29.61
CA LYS A 915 8.14 23.76 -30.81
C LYS A 915 7.86 24.70 -32.00
N LYS A 916 7.85 26.02 -31.77
CA LYS A 916 7.62 27.05 -32.80
C LYS A 916 8.91 27.63 -33.36
N SER A 917 10.09 27.11 -32.99
CA SER A 917 11.35 27.63 -33.51
C SER A 917 11.42 27.45 -35.05
N PRO A 918 12.09 28.35 -35.78
CA PRO A 918 12.26 28.20 -37.23
C PRO A 918 12.90 26.84 -37.59
N ALA A 919 13.86 26.38 -36.79
CA ALA A 919 14.49 25.06 -36.95
C ALA A 919 13.52 23.88 -36.70
N ALA A 920 12.50 24.05 -35.87
CA ALA A 920 11.45 23.04 -35.67
C ALA A 920 10.39 23.05 -36.80
N SER A 921 10.33 24.11 -37.60
CA SER A 921 9.39 24.23 -38.71
C SER A 921 9.86 23.57 -40.01
N THR A 922 11.14 23.21 -40.10
CA THR A 922 11.69 22.46 -41.22
C THR A 922 11.37 20.96 -41.10
N CYS A 923 11.48 20.25 -42.21
CA CYS A 923 11.41 18.79 -42.26
C CYS A 923 12.78 18.24 -42.64
N TYR A 924 13.13 17.07 -42.13
CA TYR A 924 14.26 16.31 -42.65
C TYR A 924 13.88 15.66 -43.99
N LEU A 925 14.64 15.98 -45.03
CA LEU A 925 14.59 15.36 -46.35
C LEU A 925 15.82 14.45 -46.52
N HIS A 926 15.59 13.17 -46.81
CA HIS A 926 16.69 12.21 -47.01
C HIS A 926 17.62 12.69 -48.15
N ALA A 927 18.93 12.59 -47.94
CA ALA A 927 20.00 13.08 -48.81
C ALA A 927 20.13 14.62 -49.00
N GLU A 928 19.07 15.40 -48.76
CA GLU A 928 19.09 16.86 -48.95
C GLU A 928 19.33 17.66 -47.66
N SER A 929 18.81 17.16 -46.53
CA SER A 929 18.93 17.82 -45.24
C SER A 929 20.12 17.31 -44.42
N PRO A 930 20.76 18.16 -43.60
CA PRO A 930 21.74 17.68 -42.62
C PRO A 930 21.05 16.72 -41.64
N LYS A 931 21.77 15.68 -41.20
CA LYS A 931 21.29 14.71 -40.20
C LYS A 931 21.23 15.34 -38.82
N ILE A 932 20.25 16.22 -38.60
CA ILE A 932 20.01 16.90 -37.34
C ILE A 932 18.60 16.55 -36.85
N TRP A 933 18.46 16.24 -35.57
CA TRP A 933 17.16 16.09 -34.94
C TRP A 933 17.01 17.05 -33.76
N TYR A 934 15.80 17.54 -33.57
CA TYR A 934 15.52 18.58 -32.58
C TYR A 934 14.75 18.06 -31.36
N TYR A 935 14.98 18.70 -30.21
CA TYR A 935 14.21 18.54 -28.96
C TYR A 935 14.00 19.89 -28.28
N VAL A 936 12.96 20.01 -27.45
CA VAL A 936 12.70 21.25 -26.70
C VAL A 936 13.53 21.25 -25.41
N GLN A 937 14.30 22.31 -25.17
CA GLN A 937 15.12 22.46 -23.97
C GLN A 937 14.27 22.36 -22.69
N GLY A 938 14.66 21.49 -21.75
CA GLY A 938 13.93 21.22 -20.51
C GLY A 938 12.72 20.30 -20.67
N ARG A 939 12.46 19.79 -21.88
CA ARG A 939 11.40 18.82 -22.19
C ARG A 939 11.93 17.72 -23.11
N GLU A 940 13.11 17.20 -22.79
CA GLU A 940 13.76 16.19 -23.62
C GLU A 940 12.92 14.88 -23.66
N ASP A 941 12.16 14.60 -22.60
CA ASP A 941 11.26 13.44 -22.47
C ASP A 941 9.99 13.52 -23.35
N ASP A 942 9.69 14.68 -23.96
CA ASP A 942 8.50 14.85 -24.83
C ASP A 942 8.70 14.24 -26.24
N VAL A 943 9.92 13.79 -26.57
CA VAL A 943 10.25 13.26 -27.90
C VAL A 943 9.81 11.80 -27.99
N CYS A 944 8.85 11.52 -28.87
CA CYS A 944 8.28 10.18 -29.01
C CYS A 944 9.15 9.20 -29.82
N LYS A 945 9.03 7.91 -29.53
CA LYS A 945 9.73 6.79 -30.20
C LYS A 945 9.55 6.80 -31.72
N GLU A 946 8.33 7.05 -32.17
CA GLU A 946 7.93 7.01 -33.59
C GLU A 946 8.67 8.06 -34.44
N TYR A 947 9.05 9.18 -33.84
CA TYR A 947 9.81 10.23 -34.53
C TYR A 947 11.20 9.73 -34.92
N PHE A 948 11.91 9.07 -34.00
CA PHE A 948 13.22 8.50 -34.29
C PHE A 948 13.14 7.33 -35.28
N GLN A 949 12.06 6.53 -35.22
CA GLN A 949 11.80 5.50 -36.22
C GLN A 949 11.63 6.10 -37.62
N CYS A 950 10.89 7.21 -37.77
CA CYS A 950 10.77 7.92 -39.05
C CYS A 950 12.11 8.45 -39.56
N LEU A 951 12.95 9.03 -38.69
CA LEU A 951 14.25 9.56 -39.10
C LEU A 951 15.18 8.44 -39.60
N LEU A 952 15.19 7.29 -38.93
CA LEU A 952 16.02 6.14 -39.32
C LEU A 952 15.50 5.42 -40.57
N THR A 953 14.19 5.42 -40.81
CA THR A 953 13.55 4.82 -42.00
C THR A 953 13.30 5.83 -43.12
N ALA A 954 13.87 7.04 -43.02
CA ALA A 954 13.63 8.11 -43.98
C ALA A 954 14.07 7.77 -45.41
N SER A 955 15.11 6.95 -45.56
CA SER A 955 15.58 6.41 -46.84
C SER A 955 14.61 5.41 -47.47
N GLU A 956 13.82 4.72 -46.65
CA GLU A 956 12.89 3.68 -47.12
C GLU A 956 11.59 4.31 -47.61
N HIS A 957 11.05 5.27 -46.85
CA HIS A 957 9.77 5.88 -47.17
C HIS A 957 9.87 7.12 -48.07
N CYS A 958 11.07 7.72 -48.21
CA CYS A 958 11.36 8.91 -49.04
C CYS A 958 10.45 10.14 -48.80
N LYS A 959 9.66 10.15 -47.73
CA LYS A 959 8.80 11.28 -47.30
C LYS A 959 9.55 12.26 -46.39
N PRO A 960 9.23 13.56 -46.42
CA PRO A 960 9.74 14.54 -45.46
C PRO A 960 9.33 14.19 -44.02
N VAL A 961 10.29 14.14 -43.09
CA VAL A 961 10.01 13.86 -41.67
C VAL A 961 9.94 15.19 -40.90
N PRO A 962 8.75 15.64 -40.45
CA PRO A 962 8.62 16.92 -39.75
C PRO A 962 9.16 16.81 -38.32
N HIS A 963 9.82 17.86 -37.83
CA HIS A 963 10.34 17.88 -36.46
C HIS A 963 9.26 18.28 -35.43
N LEU A 964 9.32 17.70 -34.22
CA LEU A 964 8.50 18.07 -33.04
C LEU A 964 6.97 18.06 -33.24
N LYS A 965 6.44 17.22 -34.14
CA LYS A 965 5.01 16.99 -34.32
C LYS A 965 4.45 16.02 -33.27
N ASN A 966 3.13 15.82 -33.30
CA ASN A 966 2.47 14.81 -32.47
C ASN A 966 2.76 13.40 -33.03
N VAL A 967 2.85 12.39 -32.15
CA VAL A 967 2.93 10.94 -32.48
C VAL A 967 2.07 10.53 -33.66
N ALA A 968 0.86 11.08 -33.79
CA ALA A 968 -0.05 10.76 -34.90
C ALA A 968 0.57 10.99 -36.29
N ALA A 969 1.32 12.07 -36.47
CA ALA A 969 1.97 12.39 -37.74
C ALA A 969 3.07 11.36 -38.09
N TYR A 970 3.79 10.87 -37.08
CA TYR A 970 4.85 9.88 -37.26
C TYR A 970 4.27 8.48 -37.53
N MET A 971 3.18 8.10 -36.87
CA MET A 971 2.49 6.84 -37.14
C MET A 971 1.96 6.78 -38.57
N GLU A 972 1.46 7.89 -39.11
CA GLU A 972 1.04 7.99 -40.51
C GLU A 972 2.22 7.81 -41.49
N LEU A 973 3.37 8.43 -41.21
CA LEU A 973 4.59 8.24 -42.01
C LEU A 973 5.08 6.79 -41.99
N LEU A 974 4.96 6.12 -40.85
CA LEU A 974 5.28 4.70 -40.67
C LEU A 974 4.21 3.75 -41.22
N GLY A 975 3.11 4.26 -41.78
CA GLY A 975 2.01 3.44 -42.31
C GLY A 975 1.22 2.66 -41.26
N ARG A 976 1.25 3.09 -39.99
CA ARG A 976 0.53 2.43 -38.87
C ARG A 976 -0.76 3.19 -38.55
N SER A 977 -1.89 2.50 -38.55
CA SER A 977 -3.15 3.07 -38.06
C SER A 977 -3.21 3.04 -36.53
N ARG A 978 -3.78 4.08 -35.94
CA ARG A 978 -3.84 4.23 -34.48
C ARG A 978 -4.94 3.34 -33.91
N ASN A 979 -4.58 2.22 -33.27
CA ASN A 979 -5.50 1.52 -32.36
C ASN A 979 -5.69 2.39 -31.10
N THR A 980 -6.69 3.26 -31.08
CA THR A 980 -6.95 4.16 -29.96
C THR A 980 -7.56 3.43 -28.76
N THR A 981 -6.76 2.67 -28.02
CA THR A 981 -7.07 2.39 -26.60
C THR A 981 -6.67 3.61 -25.79
N LYS A 982 -7.65 4.47 -25.47
CA LYS A 982 -7.45 5.57 -24.52
C LYS A 982 -7.05 4.98 -23.15
N ARG A 983 -5.75 4.93 -22.84
CA ARG A 983 -5.28 4.81 -21.45
C ARG A 983 -5.77 6.04 -20.70
N LYS A 984 -6.82 5.88 -19.91
CA LYS A 984 -7.10 6.79 -18.79
C LYS A 984 -5.92 6.66 -17.84
N SER A 985 -5.22 7.76 -17.57
CA SER A 985 -4.33 7.83 -16.42
C SER A 985 -5.19 7.62 -15.17
N ASP A 986 -5.02 6.49 -14.51
CA ASP A 986 -5.61 6.25 -13.20
C ASP A 986 -4.92 7.17 -12.19
N ILE A 987 -5.51 8.35 -12.00
CA ILE A 987 -5.28 9.17 -10.83
C ILE A 987 -5.94 8.41 -9.68
N CYS A 988 -5.09 7.96 -8.75
CA CYS A 988 -5.47 7.46 -7.45
C CYS A 988 -6.42 8.48 -6.78
N PHE A 989 -7.63 8.03 -6.43
CA PHE A 989 -8.63 8.85 -5.74
C PHE A 989 -8.21 9.08 -4.29
N LEU A 990 -7.99 10.35 -3.93
CA LEU A 990 -8.32 10.92 -2.62
C LEU A 990 -8.28 12.46 -2.76
N GLN A 991 -9.20 13.06 -3.52
CA GLN A 991 -9.49 14.50 -3.46
C GLN A 991 -10.92 14.77 -3.91
N ASP A 992 -11.86 14.75 -2.97
CA ASP A 992 -13.03 15.63 -3.00
C ASP A 992 -13.03 16.34 -1.65
N GLU A 993 -13.00 17.68 -1.65
CA GLU A 993 -13.73 18.56 -0.71
C GLU A 993 -13.26 20.01 -0.79
N GLU A 994 -14.09 20.84 -1.44
CA GLU A 994 -14.22 22.27 -1.10
C GLU A 994 -15.63 22.47 -0.55
N LEU A 995 -15.76 22.58 0.78
CA LEU A 995 -17.03 22.90 1.44
C LEU A 995 -16.80 23.81 2.66
N TRP A 996 -16.80 25.12 2.41
CA TRP A 996 -17.08 26.15 3.43
C TRP A 996 -17.94 27.27 2.82
N SER A 997 -19.28 27.18 3.01
CA SER A 997 -20.18 28.26 3.49
C SER A 997 -21.66 28.04 3.09
N VAL A 998 -22.56 27.81 4.06
CA VAL A 998 -24.02 28.08 4.00
C VAL A 998 -24.50 28.43 5.44
N PRO A 999 -25.56 29.26 5.67
CA PRO A 999 -26.99 28.89 5.48
C PRO A 999 -27.84 30.00 4.77
N LYS A 1000 -29.03 29.84 4.17
CA LYS A 1000 -29.91 28.71 3.78
C LYS A 1000 -31.25 29.25 3.17
N ILE A 1001 -31.99 28.37 2.45
CA ILE A 1001 -33.49 28.22 2.31
C ILE A 1001 -34.22 29.15 1.30
N ALA A 1002 -35.21 28.74 0.46
CA ALA A 1002 -36.23 27.68 0.56
C ALA A 1002 -36.63 26.94 -0.77
N LYS A 1003 -37.25 25.76 -0.57
CA LYS A 1003 -37.97 24.80 -1.45
C LYS A 1003 -39.42 25.29 -1.76
N PRO A 1004 -40.25 24.74 -2.71
CA PRO A 1004 -40.64 23.31 -2.77
C PRO A 1004 -41.00 22.65 -4.14
N GLU A 1005 -41.05 21.29 -4.10
CA GLU A 1005 -41.92 20.25 -4.74
C GLU A 1005 -42.34 20.36 -6.24
N ARG A 1006 -42.65 19.32 -7.03
CA ARG A 1006 -43.21 17.95 -6.82
C ARG A 1006 -43.10 17.12 -8.14
N LYS A 1007 -43.20 15.79 -8.01
CA LYS A 1007 -43.57 14.68 -8.95
C LYS A 1007 -43.91 14.95 -10.44
N GLN A 1008 -43.47 14.04 -11.32
CA GLN A 1008 -44.20 13.49 -12.50
C GLN A 1008 -43.43 12.25 -13.01
N ARG A 1009 -43.94 11.01 -13.06
CA ARG A 1009 -45.14 10.41 -13.71
C ARG A 1009 -45.11 10.59 -15.24
N CYS A 1010 -44.84 9.50 -15.96
CA CYS A 1010 -44.97 9.39 -17.42
C CYS A 1010 -46.08 8.38 -17.77
N VAL A 1011 -47.12 8.87 -18.45
CA VAL A 1011 -48.21 8.18 -19.19
C VAL A 1011 -48.57 9.20 -20.29
N ALA A 1012 -48.81 8.95 -21.57
CA ALA A 1012 -48.90 7.76 -22.43
C ALA A 1012 -48.64 8.21 -23.89
N ASP A 1013 -48.50 7.24 -24.81
CA ASP A 1013 -49.42 7.14 -25.94
C ASP A 1013 -49.62 5.64 -26.29
N ALA A 1014 -50.89 5.23 -26.36
CA ALA A 1014 -51.38 3.91 -26.77
C ALA A 1014 -52.15 4.05 -28.10
N PRO A 1015 -52.44 2.96 -28.84
CA PRO A 1015 -53.61 2.11 -28.52
C PRO A 1015 -53.28 0.61 -28.70
N GLY A 1016 -53.95 -0.38 -28.11
CA GLY A 1016 -55.11 -0.48 -27.23
C GLY A 1016 -55.46 -1.97 -27.15
N ALA A 1017 -55.82 -2.48 -25.97
CA ALA A 1017 -56.65 -3.67 -25.76
C ALA A 1017 -56.84 -3.89 -24.25
N GLU A 1018 -58.05 -4.30 -23.90
CA GLU A 1018 -58.65 -4.33 -22.58
C GLU A 1018 -58.10 -5.41 -21.63
N VAL A 1019 -58.25 -5.18 -20.31
CA VAL A 1019 -58.87 -6.06 -19.29
C VAL A 1019 -58.12 -6.08 -17.93
N ALA A 1020 -58.90 -5.68 -16.91
CA ALA A 1020 -58.90 -6.03 -15.47
C ALA A 1020 -57.93 -5.40 -14.46
N GLU A 1021 -58.59 -4.88 -13.41
CA GLU A 1021 -58.12 -4.24 -12.17
C GLU A 1021 -57.46 -5.22 -11.19
N PHE A 1022 -56.47 -4.75 -10.41
CA PHE A 1022 -56.50 -4.65 -8.94
C PHE A 1022 -55.24 -3.93 -8.41
N PHE A 1023 -55.44 -3.03 -7.45
CA PHE A 1023 -54.42 -2.25 -6.73
C PHE A 1023 -54.01 -2.98 -5.44
N GLU A 1024 -52.75 -2.85 -5.02
CA GLU A 1024 -52.40 -2.50 -3.62
C GLU A 1024 -50.94 -2.01 -3.53
N GLU A 1025 -50.77 -0.83 -2.92
CA GLU A 1025 -49.51 -0.16 -2.61
C GLU A 1025 -49.12 -0.50 -1.16
N ASP A 1026 -48.09 -1.31 -0.94
CA ASP A 1026 -47.43 -1.47 0.36
C ASP A 1026 -45.95 -1.82 0.13
N THR A 1027 -45.04 -0.85 0.27
CA THR A 1027 -43.58 -1.13 0.26
C THR A 1027 -42.68 0.00 0.79
N VAL A 1028 -43.22 1.12 1.28
CA VAL A 1028 -42.38 2.27 1.72
C VAL A 1028 -42.31 2.44 3.24
N VAL A 1029 -43.14 1.72 4.00
CA VAL A 1029 -43.16 1.80 5.48
C VAL A 1029 -42.25 0.76 6.16
N GLN A 1030 -42.01 -0.41 5.55
CA GLN A 1030 -41.14 -1.46 6.14
C GLN A 1030 -39.65 -1.09 6.25
N ALA A 1031 -39.13 -0.20 5.40
CA ALA A 1031 -37.70 0.14 5.41
C ALA A 1031 -37.29 1.11 6.54
N ILE A 1032 -38.26 1.65 7.30
CA ILE A 1032 -38.00 2.56 8.42
C ILE A 1032 -38.24 1.88 9.78
N GLU A 1033 -39.11 0.87 9.83
CA GLU A 1033 -39.38 0.08 11.06
C GLU A 1033 -38.30 -0.98 11.34
N GLU A 1034 -37.68 -1.61 10.32
CA GLU A 1034 -36.58 -2.58 10.52
C GLU A 1034 -35.29 -1.97 11.09
N MET A 1035 -35.14 -0.64 11.13
CA MET A 1035 -33.96 0.02 11.71
C MET A 1035 -34.12 0.42 13.19
N LEU A 1036 -35.32 0.29 13.76
CA LEU A 1036 -35.62 0.74 15.13
C LEU A 1036 -35.97 -0.40 16.10
N ASP A 1037 -36.05 -1.66 15.64
CA ASP A 1037 -36.52 -2.78 16.46
C ASP A 1037 -35.46 -3.87 16.75
N GLU A 1038 -34.25 -3.45 17.14
CA GLU A 1038 -33.39 -4.25 18.02
C GLU A 1038 -33.52 -3.69 19.45
N SER A 1039 -34.70 -3.86 20.05
CA SER A 1039 -34.91 -3.62 21.48
C SER A 1039 -35.43 -4.88 22.16
N VAL A 1040 -34.84 -5.12 23.33
CA VAL A 1040 -34.94 -6.30 24.17
C VAL A 1040 -36.36 -6.48 24.69
N SER A 1041 -36.99 -7.62 24.41
CA SER A 1041 -38.15 -8.09 25.19
C SER A 1041 -37.64 -8.86 26.42
N GLU A 1042 -37.44 -8.16 27.53
CA GLU A 1042 -37.37 -8.77 28.85
C GLU A 1042 -38.79 -8.80 29.43
N GLY A 1043 -39.33 -10.01 29.59
CA GLY A 1043 -40.49 -10.33 30.42
C GLY A 1043 -40.10 -11.51 31.30
N GLY A 1044 -40.06 -11.28 32.61
CA GLY A 1044 -39.43 -12.15 33.60
C GLY A 1044 -40.35 -13.16 34.28
N SER A 1045 -39.92 -13.48 35.51
CA SER A 1045 -40.49 -14.34 36.57
C SER A 1045 -40.44 -15.86 36.33
N ASP A 1046 -39.57 -16.56 37.06
CA ASP A 1046 -39.99 -17.15 38.33
C ASP A 1046 -38.83 -17.70 39.17
N ALA A 1047 -38.97 -17.50 40.47
CA ALA A 1047 -38.19 -18.17 41.50
C ALA A 1047 -38.77 -19.57 41.71
N GLU A 1048 -37.91 -20.59 41.89
CA GLU A 1048 -37.93 -21.44 43.09
C GLU A 1048 -36.85 -22.52 43.10
N GLN A 1049 -36.55 -22.95 44.32
CA GLN A 1049 -35.52 -23.88 44.78
C GLN A 1049 -35.87 -25.37 44.52
N PRO A 1050 -34.93 -26.31 44.77
CA PRO A 1050 -34.82 -27.57 44.04
C PRO A 1050 -35.51 -28.74 44.74
N LEU A 1051 -35.99 -29.72 43.97
CA LEU A 1051 -36.24 -31.08 44.48
C LEU A 1051 -35.99 -32.16 43.42
N GLN A 1052 -35.61 -33.31 43.95
CA GLN A 1052 -35.02 -34.49 43.33
C GLN A 1052 -36.02 -35.39 42.58
N ASN A 1053 -35.44 -36.29 41.78
CA ASN A 1053 -35.86 -37.66 41.47
C ASN A 1053 -36.74 -37.96 40.24
N LEU A 1054 -36.11 -38.77 39.37
CA LEU A 1054 -36.54 -40.07 38.82
C LEU A 1054 -37.61 -40.15 37.71
N GLN A 1055 -37.13 -40.76 36.62
CA GLN A 1055 -37.73 -41.81 35.78
C GLN A 1055 -38.61 -41.46 34.57
N VAL A 1056 -38.02 -41.77 33.41
CA VAL A 1056 -38.47 -42.62 32.27
C VAL A 1056 -39.91 -42.52 31.72
N GLU A 1057 -39.95 -42.51 30.37
CA GLU A 1057 -40.97 -43.03 29.44
C GLU A 1057 -41.90 -42.04 28.70
N SER A 1058 -41.57 -41.82 27.42
CA SER A 1058 -42.39 -42.16 26.21
C SER A 1058 -43.66 -41.38 25.84
N HIS A 1059 -43.85 -41.27 24.51
CA HIS A 1059 -45.09 -41.03 23.74
C HIS A 1059 -45.67 -39.60 23.78
N SER A 1060 -45.67 -38.82 22.68
CA SER A 1060 -46.41 -38.89 21.39
C SER A 1060 -47.72 -38.08 21.40
N GLU A 1061 -47.88 -37.30 20.32
CA GLU A 1061 -49.13 -36.81 19.71
C GLU A 1061 -49.80 -35.50 20.19
N SER A 1062 -49.98 -34.64 19.18
CA SER A 1062 -51.23 -33.98 18.73
C SER A 1062 -51.83 -32.77 19.47
N GLU A 1063 -51.81 -31.66 18.73
CA GLU A 1063 -52.95 -30.86 18.24
C GLU A 1063 -53.87 -30.02 19.15
N SER A 1064 -54.31 -28.92 18.51
CA SER A 1064 -55.50 -28.09 18.72
C SER A 1064 -55.39 -26.99 19.79
N GLU A 1065 -55.33 -25.71 19.42
CA GLU A 1065 -56.33 -24.82 18.79
C GLU A 1065 -57.24 -24.11 19.80
N THR A 1066 -57.58 -22.87 19.41
CA THR A 1066 -58.65 -21.98 19.90
C THR A 1066 -58.36 -21.20 21.18
N SER A 1067 -58.81 -19.97 21.39
CA SER A 1067 -59.31 -18.85 20.58
C SER A 1067 -59.69 -17.73 21.56
N SER A 1068 -60.09 -16.56 21.03
CA SER A 1068 -60.95 -15.53 21.66
C SER A 1068 -60.27 -14.57 22.66
N SER A 1069 -60.60 -13.29 22.82
CA SER A 1069 -61.45 -12.35 22.07
C SER A 1069 -61.46 -10.99 22.80
N SER A 1070 -61.20 -9.89 22.08
CA SER A 1070 -61.99 -8.64 22.01
C SER A 1070 -62.26 -7.77 23.26
N THR A 1071 -62.52 -6.48 22.94
CA THR A 1071 -63.19 -5.40 23.70
C THR A 1071 -62.28 -4.51 24.55
N SER A 1072 -62.49 -3.20 24.71
CA SER A 1072 -63.03 -2.07 23.94
C SER A 1072 -62.92 -0.84 24.89
N SER A 1073 -63.29 0.34 24.38
CA SER A 1073 -63.78 1.53 25.13
C SER A 1073 -62.70 2.46 25.75
N ASP A 1074 -62.56 3.72 25.28
CA ASP A 1074 -63.40 4.92 25.53
C ASP A 1074 -63.02 5.62 26.86
N SER A 1075 -62.93 6.95 27.05
CA SER A 1075 -63.28 8.16 26.30
C SER A 1075 -62.66 9.42 26.98
N SER A 1076 -62.67 10.55 26.25
CA SER A 1076 -62.97 11.96 26.68
C SER A 1076 -62.14 12.64 27.80
N GLY A 1077 -61.54 13.83 27.60
CA GLY A 1077 -62.17 15.15 27.38
C GLY A 1077 -62.06 15.98 28.69
N SER A 1078 -61.84 17.30 28.80
CA SER A 1078 -61.98 18.46 27.92
C SER A 1078 -61.46 19.74 28.65
N SER A 1079 -61.24 20.83 27.90
CA SER A 1079 -61.51 22.28 28.25
C SER A 1079 -60.65 23.02 29.31
N ALA A 1080 -60.41 24.36 29.26
CA ALA A 1080 -60.76 25.44 28.33
C ALA A 1080 -59.97 26.77 28.60
N SER A 1081 -59.97 27.63 27.57
CA SER A 1081 -60.09 29.11 27.46
C SER A 1081 -59.31 30.14 28.32
N GLY A 1082 -58.87 31.22 27.64
CA GLY A 1082 -58.76 32.59 28.20
C GLY A 1082 -58.09 33.62 27.25
N ASP A 1083 -58.89 34.50 26.63
CA ASP A 1083 -58.53 35.64 25.74
C ASP A 1083 -58.00 36.88 26.49
N SER A 1084 -57.20 37.75 25.83
CA SER A 1084 -57.49 39.21 25.62
C SER A 1084 -56.35 40.04 24.97
N ASP A 1085 -56.71 40.72 23.88
CA ASP A 1085 -56.46 42.11 23.42
C ASP A 1085 -55.07 42.75 23.15
N ALA A 1086 -54.86 43.00 21.83
CA ALA A 1086 -54.60 44.28 21.14
C ALA A 1086 -53.56 45.32 21.62
N ALA A 1087 -52.59 45.66 20.75
CA ALA A 1087 -52.31 47.04 20.30
C ALA A 1087 -51.19 47.17 19.23
N ALA A 1088 -51.49 47.95 18.18
CA ALA A 1088 -50.65 48.88 17.41
C ALA A 1088 -49.35 48.43 16.68
N ARG A 1089 -49.36 48.67 15.35
CA ARG A 1089 -48.18 48.85 14.46
C ARG A 1089 -47.35 50.09 14.85
N PRO A 1090 -46.03 50.12 14.53
CA PRO A 1090 -45.62 50.91 13.36
C PRO A 1090 -44.54 50.23 12.49
N ALA A 1091 -44.40 50.75 11.25
CA ALA A 1091 -43.53 50.27 10.17
C ALA A 1091 -42.01 50.33 10.48
N PRO A 1092 -41.15 49.56 9.78
CA PRO A 1092 -39.71 49.78 9.83
C PRO A 1092 -39.26 50.77 8.72
N ALA A 1093 -38.64 51.86 9.17
CA ALA A 1093 -37.86 52.76 8.34
C ALA A 1093 -36.50 52.13 7.99
N ALA A 1094 -36.03 52.44 6.79
CA ALA A 1094 -34.72 52.08 6.25
C ALA A 1094 -33.56 52.78 6.98
N LEU A 1095 -32.44 52.08 7.21
CA LEU A 1095 -31.12 52.38 6.62
C LEU A 1095 -29.95 51.58 7.26
N ALA A 1096 -29.04 51.19 6.37
CA ALA A 1096 -27.59 51.11 6.55
C ALA A 1096 -26.98 50.01 7.44
N GLY A 1097 -26.78 48.84 6.82
CA GLY A 1097 -25.67 47.94 7.17
C GLY A 1097 -24.72 47.82 5.97
N THR A 1098 -23.67 48.63 5.97
CA THR A 1098 -22.60 48.64 4.97
C THR A 1098 -21.79 47.33 5.04
N GLY A 1099 -22.21 46.34 4.26
CA GLY A 1099 -21.40 45.14 4.00
C GLY A 1099 -20.25 45.48 3.07
N ILE A 1100 -19.04 45.50 3.63
CA ILE A 1100 -17.78 45.66 2.89
C ILE A 1100 -17.67 44.53 1.86
N ARG A 1101 -17.83 44.87 0.58
CA ARG A 1101 -17.55 43.98 -0.55
C ARG A 1101 -16.04 43.75 -0.65
N HIS A 1102 -15.53 42.70 -0.01
CA HIS A 1102 -14.21 42.20 -0.37
C HIS A 1102 -14.30 41.32 -1.62
N LYS A 1103 -13.47 41.70 -2.59
CA LYS A 1103 -13.33 41.12 -3.92
C LYS A 1103 -13.00 39.63 -3.78
N ARG A 1104 -13.81 38.74 -4.40
CA ARG A 1104 -13.29 37.47 -4.94
C ARG A 1104 -12.02 37.81 -5.73
N ASP A 1105 -11.08 36.88 -5.85
CA ASP A 1105 -10.00 37.01 -6.82
C ASP A 1105 -10.60 36.95 -8.24
N ARG A 1106 -11.23 38.08 -8.64
CA ARG A 1106 -11.80 38.36 -9.94
C ARG A 1106 -10.68 38.46 -10.99
N GLY A 1107 -9.42 38.37 -10.59
CA GLY A 1107 -8.26 38.51 -11.45
C GLY A 1107 -8.23 37.54 -12.62
N GLN A 1108 -8.88 36.36 -12.51
CA GLN A 1108 -8.89 35.37 -13.59
C GLN A 1108 -10.27 35.13 -14.24
N SER A 1109 -11.34 35.77 -13.76
CA SER A 1109 -12.63 35.68 -14.46
C SER A 1109 -12.66 36.69 -15.62
N GLN A 1110 -12.84 36.20 -16.84
CA GLN A 1110 -12.90 37.04 -18.04
C GLN A 1110 -14.36 37.18 -18.49
N MET A 1111 -14.75 38.41 -18.87
CA MET A 1111 -16.03 38.64 -19.53
C MET A 1111 -15.92 38.24 -21.00
N TYR A 1112 -16.92 37.54 -21.50
CA TYR A 1112 -17.09 37.18 -22.90
C TYR A 1112 -18.44 37.76 -23.36
N GLY A 1113 -18.40 39.02 -23.79
CA GLY A 1113 -19.60 39.84 -23.91
C GLY A 1113 -20.28 40.01 -22.56
N LEU A 1114 -21.58 39.72 -22.50
CA LEU A 1114 -22.39 39.74 -21.28
C LEU A 1114 -22.21 38.48 -20.42
N CYS A 1115 -21.66 37.39 -20.97
CA CYS A 1115 -21.42 36.15 -20.22
C CYS A 1115 -20.08 36.19 -19.47
N ARG A 1116 -19.98 35.48 -18.34
CA ARG A 1116 -18.75 35.42 -17.52
C ARG A 1116 -18.10 34.05 -17.59
N ILE A 1117 -16.85 34.00 -18.03
CA ILE A 1117 -16.00 32.80 -18.01
C ILE A 1117 -15.20 32.78 -16.70
N THR A 1118 -15.18 31.63 -16.02
CA THR A 1118 -14.44 31.38 -14.80
C THR A 1118 -13.62 30.10 -14.96
N PRO A 1119 -12.27 30.16 -14.90
CA PRO A 1119 -11.43 28.97 -14.86
C PRO A 1119 -11.76 28.09 -13.64
N THR A 1120 -11.69 26.78 -13.82
CA THR A 1120 -11.87 25.76 -12.76
C THR A 1120 -10.66 24.82 -12.77
N LYS A 1121 -10.45 24.03 -11.71
CA LYS A 1121 -9.30 23.11 -11.60
C LYS A 1121 -9.13 22.18 -12.80
N THR A 1122 -10.22 21.77 -13.45
CA THR A 1122 -10.20 20.78 -14.53
C THR A 1122 -10.72 21.32 -15.87
N GLY A 1123 -11.02 22.62 -15.99
CA GLY A 1123 -11.64 23.21 -17.18
C GLY A 1123 -12.18 24.63 -16.97
N PHE A 1124 -13.33 24.95 -17.58
CA PHE A 1124 -13.94 26.28 -17.52
C PHE A 1124 -15.44 26.19 -17.21
N GLN A 1125 -15.97 27.24 -16.58
CA GLN A 1125 -17.40 27.46 -16.36
C GLN A 1125 -17.82 28.80 -16.94
N MET A 1126 -18.89 28.80 -17.75
CA MET A 1126 -19.54 29.98 -18.31
C MET A 1126 -20.86 30.26 -17.55
N THR A 1127 -21.05 31.49 -17.09
CA THR A 1127 -22.31 31.98 -16.51
C THR A 1127 -22.98 32.92 -17.50
N CYS A 1128 -24.21 32.61 -17.92
CA CYS A 1128 -25.03 33.47 -18.76
C CYS A 1128 -25.60 34.64 -17.94
N ALA A 1129 -25.78 35.81 -18.58
CA ALA A 1129 -26.36 37.02 -17.98
C ALA A 1129 -27.74 37.39 -18.56
N HIS A 1130 -28.39 36.47 -19.28
CA HIS A 1130 -29.71 36.73 -19.89
C HIS A 1130 -30.76 36.93 -18.80
N PRO A 1131 -31.48 38.07 -18.76
CA PRO A 1131 -32.40 38.41 -17.67
C PRO A 1131 -33.49 37.35 -17.47
N ASP A 1132 -34.08 36.86 -18.56
CA ASP A 1132 -35.11 35.81 -18.50
C ASP A 1132 -34.59 34.45 -18.03
N HIS A 1133 -33.27 34.21 -18.06
CA HIS A 1133 -32.68 32.96 -17.55
C HIS A 1133 -32.38 33.03 -16.04
N HIS A 1134 -32.53 34.21 -15.42
CA HIS A 1134 -32.33 34.47 -13.99
C HIS A 1134 -33.63 34.46 -13.17
N THR A 1135 -34.76 34.11 -13.78
CA THR A 1135 -36.08 34.04 -13.13
C THR A 1135 -36.21 32.90 -12.10
N SER A 1136 -35.25 31.97 -12.05
CA SER A 1136 -35.18 30.86 -11.07
C SER A 1136 -34.05 31.07 -10.06
N THR A 1137 -34.13 30.45 -8.88
CA THR A 1137 -33.15 30.54 -7.78
C THR A 1137 -31.71 30.12 -8.15
N ALA A 1138 -31.48 29.54 -9.33
CA ALA A 1138 -30.16 29.16 -9.82
C ALA A 1138 -29.82 29.88 -11.14
N SER A 1139 -28.62 30.46 -11.24
CA SER A 1139 -28.11 31.07 -12.46
C SER A 1139 -27.95 30.07 -13.61
N CYS A 1140 -28.16 30.51 -14.85
CA CYS A 1140 -27.91 29.70 -16.03
C CYS A 1140 -26.39 29.57 -16.25
N THR A 1141 -25.86 28.38 -15.98
CA THR A 1141 -24.41 28.08 -16.08
C THR A 1141 -24.14 26.82 -16.90
N LYS A 1142 -22.94 26.74 -17.47
CA LYS A 1142 -22.42 25.55 -18.15
C LYS A 1142 -20.93 25.36 -17.88
N SER A 1143 -20.50 24.13 -17.63
CA SER A 1143 -19.09 23.79 -17.35
C SER A 1143 -18.57 22.76 -18.35
N ARG A 1144 -17.28 22.86 -18.68
CA ARG A 1144 -16.60 21.90 -19.56
C ARG A 1144 -15.15 21.68 -19.14
N SER A 1145 -14.74 20.41 -19.08
CA SER A 1145 -13.37 20.02 -18.72
C SER A 1145 -12.41 20.18 -19.91
N SER A 1146 -11.19 20.66 -19.63
CA SER A 1146 -10.07 20.72 -20.60
C SER A 1146 -9.60 19.32 -21.04
N ALA A 1147 -10.00 18.25 -20.34
CA ALA A 1147 -9.72 16.88 -20.79
C ALA A 1147 -10.46 16.54 -22.11
N ILE A 1148 -11.48 17.32 -22.47
CA ILE A 1148 -12.24 17.14 -23.71
C ILE A 1148 -11.66 18.07 -24.77
N GLY A 1149 -10.60 17.61 -25.43
CA GLY A 1149 -9.98 18.30 -26.57
C GLY A 1149 -9.03 19.44 -26.22
N GLY A 1150 -8.63 19.58 -24.96
CA GLY A 1150 -7.76 20.68 -24.49
C GLY A 1150 -8.55 21.88 -23.95
N ALA A 1151 -7.82 22.85 -23.40
CA ALA A 1151 -8.40 24.08 -22.85
C ALA A 1151 -9.13 24.90 -23.92
N ASP A 1152 -8.53 25.04 -25.10
CA ASP A 1152 -9.06 25.82 -26.23
C ASP A 1152 -10.39 25.22 -26.72
N THR A 1153 -10.48 23.91 -26.85
CA THR A 1153 -11.73 23.23 -27.23
C THR A 1153 -12.82 23.43 -26.17
N ALA A 1154 -12.47 23.34 -24.88
CA ALA A 1154 -13.43 23.58 -23.81
C ALA A 1154 -13.96 25.03 -23.83
N LEU A 1155 -13.09 26.00 -24.08
CA LEU A 1155 -13.47 27.42 -24.24
C LEU A 1155 -14.34 27.64 -25.48
N ARG A 1156 -13.96 27.11 -26.65
CA ARG A 1156 -14.75 27.21 -27.89
C ARG A 1156 -16.16 26.67 -27.73
N LEU A 1157 -16.31 25.51 -27.09
CA LEU A 1157 -17.63 24.92 -26.80
C LEU A 1157 -18.48 25.84 -25.91
N LEU A 1158 -17.89 26.43 -24.87
CA LEU A 1158 -18.62 27.33 -23.97
C LEU A 1158 -18.95 28.67 -24.64
N LYS A 1159 -18.03 29.25 -25.41
CA LYS A 1159 -18.23 30.47 -26.20
C LYS A 1159 -19.36 30.28 -27.22
N ALA A 1160 -19.35 29.17 -27.97
CA ALA A 1160 -20.43 28.81 -28.89
C ALA A 1160 -21.78 28.61 -28.18
N TRP A 1161 -21.79 28.00 -26.99
CA TRP A 1161 -23.00 27.88 -26.16
C TRP A 1161 -23.57 29.24 -25.78
N ALA A 1162 -22.72 30.19 -25.38
CA ALA A 1162 -23.13 31.55 -25.07
C ALA A 1162 -23.70 32.30 -26.28
N ILE A 1163 -23.03 32.23 -27.45
CA ILE A 1163 -23.51 32.89 -28.69
C ILE A 1163 -24.85 32.33 -29.14
N LEU A 1164 -24.95 31.02 -29.31
CA LEU A 1164 -26.18 30.36 -29.79
C LEU A 1164 -27.32 30.49 -28.77
N GLY A 1165 -26.98 30.65 -27.49
CA GLY A 1165 -27.92 30.84 -26.41
C GLY A 1165 -28.49 32.24 -26.26
N ARG A 1166 -27.98 33.22 -27.04
CA ARG A 1166 -28.46 34.62 -26.97
C ARG A 1166 -29.95 34.73 -27.31
N ASP A 1167 -30.45 33.88 -28.20
CA ASP A 1167 -31.82 33.87 -28.72
C ASP A 1167 -32.70 32.85 -27.98
N ALA A 1168 -32.16 32.20 -26.94
CA ALA A 1168 -32.91 31.20 -26.17
C ALA A 1168 -33.94 31.91 -25.27
N THR A 1169 -35.21 31.58 -25.46
CA THR A 1169 -36.34 32.17 -24.73
C THR A 1169 -36.47 31.65 -23.29
N SER A 1170 -35.77 30.57 -22.95
CA SER A 1170 -35.77 29.98 -21.60
C SER A 1170 -34.42 29.39 -21.21
N LYS A 1171 -34.19 29.30 -19.89
CA LYS A 1171 -33.03 28.63 -19.31
C LYS A 1171 -32.91 27.17 -19.75
N GLU A 1172 -34.02 26.44 -19.87
CA GLU A 1172 -34.01 25.04 -20.26
C GLU A 1172 -33.61 24.86 -21.73
N GLN A 1173 -34.15 25.68 -22.62
CA GLN A 1173 -33.73 25.74 -24.02
C GLN A 1173 -32.22 26.02 -24.13
N HIS A 1174 -31.73 27.01 -23.39
CA HIS A 1174 -30.32 27.36 -23.37
C HIS A 1174 -29.44 26.22 -22.82
N GLN A 1175 -29.80 25.59 -21.69
CA GLN A 1175 -28.95 24.56 -21.07
C GLN A 1175 -28.96 23.22 -21.81
N GLN A 1176 -30.09 22.84 -22.43
CA GLN A 1176 -30.27 21.52 -23.03
C GLN A 1176 -30.21 21.56 -24.56
N GLN A 1177 -31.06 22.37 -25.20
CA GLN A 1177 -31.22 22.34 -26.66
C GLN A 1177 -30.02 22.99 -27.36
N ILE A 1178 -29.64 24.19 -26.93
CA ILE A 1178 -28.47 24.89 -27.47
C ILE A 1178 -27.19 24.09 -27.20
N TRP A 1179 -27.07 23.45 -26.04
CA TRP A 1179 -25.91 22.60 -25.76
C TRP A 1179 -25.83 21.37 -26.68
N LYS A 1180 -26.97 20.74 -27.00
CA LYS A 1180 -27.01 19.65 -27.98
C LYS A 1180 -26.55 20.12 -29.36
N GLN A 1181 -26.92 21.33 -29.77
CA GLN A 1181 -26.48 21.93 -31.02
C GLN A 1181 -24.97 22.18 -31.04
N VAL A 1182 -24.41 22.76 -29.98
CA VAL A 1182 -22.96 22.96 -29.83
C VAL A 1182 -22.19 21.64 -29.94
N LEU A 1183 -22.68 20.57 -29.30
CA LEU A 1183 -22.05 19.25 -29.39
C LEU A 1183 -22.14 18.64 -30.79
N ARG A 1184 -23.23 18.88 -31.53
CA ARG A 1184 -23.34 18.48 -32.95
C ARG A 1184 -22.32 19.23 -33.79
N SER A 1185 -22.25 20.55 -33.70
CA SER A 1185 -21.26 21.35 -34.44
C SER A 1185 -19.82 20.93 -34.13
N TYR A 1186 -19.53 20.56 -32.89
CA TYR A 1186 -18.22 20.01 -32.52
C TYR A 1186 -17.93 18.65 -33.17
N ASN A 1187 -18.90 17.72 -33.14
CA ASN A 1187 -18.74 16.40 -33.74
C ASN A 1187 -18.65 16.46 -35.27
N ASP A 1188 -19.38 17.39 -35.89
CA ASP A 1188 -19.44 17.57 -37.33
C ASP A 1188 -18.24 18.38 -37.86
N GLY A 1189 -17.35 18.85 -36.98
CA GLY A 1189 -16.20 19.70 -37.35
C GLY A 1189 -16.58 21.10 -37.82
N THR A 1190 -17.84 21.53 -37.60
CA THR A 1190 -18.40 22.82 -38.02
C THR A 1190 -18.42 23.85 -36.88
N LEU A 1191 -17.86 23.53 -35.72
CA LEU A 1191 -17.72 24.48 -34.62
C LEU A 1191 -16.78 25.63 -35.04
N ALA A 1192 -17.28 26.86 -34.97
CA ALA A 1192 -16.52 28.07 -35.31
C ALA A 1192 -15.14 28.13 -34.63
N SER A 1193 -14.18 28.77 -35.28
CA SER A 1193 -12.83 28.96 -34.74
C SER A 1193 -12.87 29.85 -33.48
N GLU A 1194 -11.80 29.85 -32.69
CA GLU A 1194 -11.75 30.72 -31.51
C GLU A 1194 -11.80 32.20 -31.91
N GLU A 1195 -11.12 32.57 -33.00
CA GLU A 1195 -11.14 33.93 -33.54
C GLU A 1195 -12.54 34.35 -34.00
N GLU A 1196 -13.28 33.48 -34.68
CA GLU A 1196 -14.67 33.75 -35.11
C GLU A 1196 -15.61 33.94 -33.92
N LEU A 1197 -15.43 33.13 -32.87
CA LEU A 1197 -16.20 33.26 -31.63
C LEU A 1197 -15.82 34.55 -30.89
N ASP A 1198 -14.54 34.91 -30.81
CA ASP A 1198 -14.08 36.14 -30.13
C ASP A 1198 -14.45 37.43 -30.86
N LEU A 1199 -14.69 37.36 -32.17
CA LEU A 1199 -15.24 38.46 -32.96
C LEU A 1199 -16.75 38.68 -32.72
N ASN A 1200 -17.45 37.69 -32.14
CA ASN A 1200 -18.90 37.72 -31.94
C ASN A 1200 -19.32 37.49 -30.48
N PRO A 1201 -18.78 38.25 -29.50
CA PRO A 1201 -19.21 38.10 -28.12
C PRO A 1201 -20.70 38.48 -27.97
N VAL A 1202 -21.36 37.94 -26.94
CA VAL A 1202 -22.78 38.26 -26.67
C VAL A 1202 -22.89 39.73 -26.22
N CYS A 1203 -23.26 40.64 -27.12
CA CYS A 1203 -23.31 42.08 -26.83
C CYS A 1203 -24.69 42.59 -26.36
N GLY A 1204 -25.74 41.78 -26.48
CA GLY A 1204 -27.12 42.14 -26.12
C GLY A 1204 -28.05 40.93 -26.25
N TYR A 1205 -29.24 41.03 -25.66
CA TYR A 1205 -30.29 40.02 -25.77
C TYR A 1205 -31.47 40.58 -26.59
N PRO A 1206 -32.12 39.79 -27.44
CA PRO A 1206 -33.26 40.27 -28.22
C PRO A 1206 -34.40 40.71 -27.29
N GLY A 1207 -34.78 41.99 -27.35
CA GLY A 1207 -35.87 42.55 -26.54
C GLY A 1207 -35.46 43.27 -25.25
N SER A 1208 -34.15 43.44 -24.98
CA SER A 1208 -33.61 44.25 -23.87
C SER A 1208 -32.96 45.55 -24.32
#